data_AF-A0A9P7NGE2-F1
#
_entry.id   AF-A0A9P7NGE2-F1
#
_cell.length_a   1.000
_cell.length_b   1.000
_cell.length_c   1.000
_cell.angle_alpha   90.00
_cell.angle_beta   90.00
_cell.angle_gamma   90.00
#
_symmetry.space_group_name_H-M   'P 1'
#
loop_
_entity.id
_entity.type
_entity.pdbx_description
1 polymer ?
#
loop_
_entity_poly.entity_id
_entity_poly.type
_entity_poly.pdbx_seq_one_letter_code
_entity_poly.pdbx_strand_id
1 'polypeptide(L)'
;MKSHVLSLLGLCAASAVASTTNSRLQLLKHLHGDKIAEFAASYDRTEAETAILQTRDSSNSSHSFLNEKTKRFAVDGSAIPLVKYNAGESYAGLLPISDKKDEENNLFFWFFPTDNPEVKDKKEITIWMNGGPGCSSLLGFLQENGPFVWRPGTKAPIANPWSWHHLTNIVWIEQPVTVGFSTGNATIHNEDELAEQFMGFWKNFIETFSMQGYKIYVVGESYGGYYAPYISSHFVDAKDTTYFDLQGLMVVDGLSFNGELQSEAIAEAFVEQNYNFMPLDDPTMATIRNVSDSCGYRDYLEKYWTYPPSGPQPALVPWINDLGNGTTEYKKGCGNLWSDIYTYAKVDNPCFNIYNIQDHCPDVTNALADDKPYFNRQDVKKAIHAPLNVQWSECVSSPFVKGDESEPPSKYELPNVIDKTKNVMYVQGGTDFILPPSGVLLGIQNMTWGGQLGFQSRPTDPFYVPRWGSGVLEGNYYGSTLPDRAGVVGTTHTERGLTVVVTGLSGHEGPQYASTAAFRQLEKLLGRVDSLSDTVPFTLPELRKIVQDEKPLGKGTYPIPFLVLLNLATLTGFNVIICVVGGQCLSAISSGSITPTVGIVIIAIVSLIVSFAGFKVLHIFESFSSIPALISIIITAGVGGNGLTKQSAPADGATAADMLTFGMIMAAYQIPWGAIASDLTTYFDPKVPSWRVFHYTYWGLLTPTVLLMTLGAAIAGALPNNPAWKEGNEAYGIGGVLAAMLSSAGGFGKFVVVLQSLSLLGNTCSSFYAVTLNFQALAPMFLRVPRYIFAVVVTAIIIPVAIYAYRDFYTSLSNFMSLISYWSASFVGIVIADHVVIRRCRFDSYDLSIWNNANELPLGVAAIASGVLSFGLVVPCVREEWYTGPIASKTGDIGFEIAFTLSALAYVPLRLLEKKLSGR
;
A
#
# COMPACT_ATOMS: atom_id res chain seq x y z
N MET A 1 -18.38 35.25 -27.54
CA MET A 1 -18.74 33.89 -27.99
C MET A 1 -18.14 33.53 -29.37
N LYS A 2 -16.87 33.89 -29.63
CA LYS A 2 -16.12 33.45 -30.84
C LYS A 2 -14.64 33.08 -30.57
N SER A 3 -14.14 33.22 -29.33
CA SER A 3 -12.75 32.81 -28.98
C SER A 3 -12.64 31.46 -28.25
N HIS A 4 -13.75 30.88 -27.79
CA HIS A 4 -13.77 29.57 -27.10
C HIS A 4 -13.99 28.38 -28.04
N VAL A 5 -14.28 28.61 -29.33
CA VAL A 5 -14.51 27.54 -30.32
C VAL A 5 -13.20 27.15 -31.04
N LEU A 6 -12.21 28.05 -31.12
CA LEU A 6 -10.90 27.74 -31.69
C LEU A 6 -9.96 26.99 -30.73
N SER A 7 -10.19 27.08 -29.42
CA SER A 7 -9.40 26.35 -28.41
C SER A 7 -9.78 24.87 -28.30
N LEU A 8 -11.04 24.51 -28.59
CA LEU A 8 -11.46 23.10 -28.63
C LEU A 8 -10.99 22.37 -29.90
N LEU A 9 -10.89 23.04 -31.04
CA LEU A 9 -10.38 22.44 -32.28
C LEU A 9 -8.85 22.19 -32.24
N GLY A 10 -8.10 22.94 -31.42
CA GLY A 10 -6.68 22.70 -31.17
C GLY A 10 -6.41 21.47 -30.28
N LEU A 11 -7.32 21.16 -29.35
CA LEU A 11 -7.19 19.98 -28.48
C LEU A 11 -7.52 18.67 -29.20
N CYS A 12 -8.43 18.69 -30.18
CA CYS A 12 -8.74 17.52 -31.01
C CYS A 12 -7.67 17.20 -32.07
N ALA A 13 -6.79 18.16 -32.41
CA ALA A 13 -5.65 17.91 -33.30
C ALA A 13 -4.41 17.37 -32.55
N ALA A 14 -4.29 17.63 -31.24
CA ALA A 14 -3.16 17.19 -30.42
C ALA A 14 -3.19 15.69 -30.09
N SER A 15 -4.38 15.07 -30.06
CA SER A 15 -4.55 13.63 -29.84
C SER A 15 -4.19 12.76 -31.06
N ALA A 16 -3.93 13.36 -32.23
CA ALA A 16 -3.61 12.63 -33.45
C ALA A 16 -2.11 12.63 -33.83
N VAL A 17 -1.23 13.32 -33.08
CA VAL A 17 0.20 13.50 -33.45
C VAL A 17 1.18 12.94 -32.40
N ALA A 18 0.69 12.30 -31.33
CA ALA A 18 1.51 11.79 -30.24
C ALA A 18 2.16 10.42 -30.51
N SER A 19 2.73 10.19 -31.70
CA SER A 19 3.36 8.90 -32.06
C SER A 19 4.89 8.94 -32.23
N THR A 20 5.57 10.06 -31.91
CA THR A 20 7.04 10.14 -32.02
C THR A 20 7.74 10.65 -30.75
N THR A 21 8.94 10.12 -30.51
CA THR A 21 9.77 10.31 -29.32
C THR A 21 10.11 11.77 -29.02
N ASN A 22 10.25 12.60 -30.06
CA ASN A 22 10.58 14.03 -29.94
C ASN A 22 9.44 14.89 -29.37
N SER A 23 8.19 14.60 -29.73
CA SER A 23 7.01 15.30 -29.20
C SER A 23 6.79 14.99 -27.71
N ARG A 24 7.10 13.78 -27.26
CA ARG A 24 7.05 13.38 -25.84
C ARG A 24 8.09 14.14 -25.02
N LEU A 25 9.31 14.29 -25.54
CA LEU A 25 10.37 15.04 -24.87
C LEU A 25 10.04 16.55 -24.79
N GLN A 26 9.44 17.12 -25.84
CA GLN A 26 8.97 18.51 -25.82
C GLN A 26 7.82 18.72 -24.85
N LEU A 27 6.88 17.78 -24.76
CA LEU A 27 5.77 17.83 -23.79
C LEU A 27 6.29 17.70 -22.35
N LEU A 28 7.24 16.79 -22.09
CA LEU A 28 7.91 16.66 -20.79
C LEU A 28 8.73 17.90 -20.44
N LYS A 29 9.42 18.53 -21.42
CA LYS A 29 10.08 19.83 -21.25
C LYS A 29 9.08 20.93 -20.89
N HIS A 30 7.90 20.93 -21.51
CA HIS A 30 6.89 21.95 -21.30
C HIS A 30 6.16 21.80 -19.95
N LEU A 31 5.95 20.55 -19.50
CA LEU A 31 5.24 20.24 -18.25
C LEU A 31 6.16 20.21 -17.01
N HIS A 32 7.41 19.79 -17.17
CA HIS A 32 8.31 19.49 -16.04
C HIS A 32 9.67 20.22 -16.11
N GLY A 33 9.88 21.07 -17.14
CA GLY A 33 11.09 21.86 -17.33
C GLY A 33 12.28 21.06 -17.87
N ASP A 34 13.29 21.78 -18.38
CA ASP A 34 14.44 21.19 -19.09
C ASP A 34 15.19 20.12 -18.29
N LYS A 35 15.24 20.22 -16.95
CA LYS A 35 15.96 19.27 -16.09
C LYS A 35 15.32 17.90 -15.97
N ILE A 36 13.99 17.78 -16.04
CA ILE A 36 13.30 16.48 -15.98
C ILE A 36 13.34 15.81 -17.36
N ALA A 37 13.30 16.60 -18.42
CA ALA A 37 13.55 16.10 -19.77
C ALA A 37 15.02 15.71 -20.00
N GLU A 38 15.98 16.45 -19.42
CA GLU A 38 17.40 16.06 -19.37
C GLU A 38 17.63 14.87 -18.45
N PHE A 39 16.91 14.72 -17.33
CA PHE A 39 16.98 13.52 -16.49
C PHE A 39 16.47 12.29 -17.24
N ALA A 40 15.30 12.39 -17.90
CA ALA A 40 14.76 11.38 -18.78
C ALA A 40 15.68 11.08 -19.99
N ALA A 41 16.38 12.09 -20.52
CA ALA A 41 17.36 11.93 -21.61
C ALA A 41 18.76 11.50 -21.12
N SER A 42 19.08 11.65 -19.83
CA SER A 42 20.33 11.21 -19.21
C SER A 42 20.25 9.76 -18.78
N TYR A 43 19.05 9.28 -18.42
CA TYR A 43 18.76 7.86 -18.26
C TYR A 43 18.96 7.08 -19.57
N ASP A 44 18.82 7.77 -20.72
CA ASP A 44 19.07 7.24 -22.07
C ASP A 44 20.54 7.33 -22.52
N ARG A 45 21.45 7.98 -21.77
CA ARG A 45 22.81 8.33 -22.29
C ARG A 45 24.01 7.81 -21.51
N THR A 46 23.81 6.96 -20.51
CA THR A 46 24.93 6.27 -19.85
C THR A 46 24.60 4.80 -19.67
N GLU A 47 24.82 4.00 -20.72
CA GLU A 47 25.13 2.56 -20.63
C GLU A 47 25.50 2.01 -22.02
N ALA A 48 26.41 2.69 -22.73
CA ALA A 48 27.07 2.12 -23.90
C ALA A 48 28.23 1.22 -23.42
N GLU A 49 27.91 0.03 -22.92
CA GLU A 49 28.79 -1.14 -22.97
C GLU A 49 27.95 -2.42 -22.90
N THR A 50 27.89 -3.10 -24.05
CA THR A 50 26.94 -4.12 -24.47
C THR A 50 27.03 -5.42 -23.66
N ALA A 51 25.93 -5.86 -23.06
CA ALA A 51 25.70 -7.27 -22.72
C ALA A 51 24.20 -7.55 -22.74
N ILE A 52 23.64 -7.71 -23.94
CA ILE A 52 22.32 -8.28 -24.14
C ILE A 52 22.33 -9.67 -23.49
N LEU A 53 21.29 -10.08 -22.73
CA LEU A 53 20.89 -11.50 -22.67
C LEU A 53 20.47 -11.89 -24.11
N GLN A 54 21.42 -11.87 -25.04
CA GLN A 54 21.27 -12.52 -26.33
C GLN A 54 20.91 -13.94 -25.93
N THR A 55 19.73 -14.39 -26.36
CA THR A 55 19.43 -15.81 -26.60
C THR A 55 20.77 -16.46 -26.91
N ARG A 56 21.35 -17.18 -25.92
CA ARG A 56 22.75 -17.60 -25.99
C ARG A 56 22.89 -18.27 -27.34
N ASP A 57 23.75 -17.72 -28.20
CA ASP A 57 23.81 -18.11 -29.60
C ASP A 57 24.03 -19.62 -29.66
N SER A 58 22.93 -20.34 -29.90
CA SER A 58 22.86 -21.80 -29.82
C SER A 58 23.53 -22.43 -31.05
N SER A 59 24.10 -21.61 -31.93
CA SER A 59 24.83 -22.04 -33.12
C SER A 59 26.05 -22.92 -32.83
N ASN A 60 26.51 -23.04 -31.57
CA ASN A 60 27.70 -23.81 -31.22
C ASN A 60 27.57 -24.81 -30.05
N SER A 61 26.37 -25.07 -29.51
CA SER A 61 26.21 -26.08 -28.45
C SER A 61 25.73 -27.42 -29.01
N SER A 62 26.46 -28.50 -28.72
CA SER A 62 25.96 -29.86 -28.91
C SER A 62 24.61 -30.04 -28.21
N HIS A 63 23.61 -30.56 -28.91
CA HIS A 63 22.31 -30.90 -28.34
C HIS A 63 22.49 -31.80 -27.11
N SER A 64 21.88 -31.43 -25.99
CA SER A 64 22.06 -32.08 -24.69
C SER A 64 21.24 -33.36 -24.58
N PHE A 65 20.12 -33.45 -25.30
CA PHE A 65 19.18 -34.57 -25.21
C PHE A 65 18.89 -35.26 -26.56
N LEU A 66 19.58 -34.90 -27.63
CA LEU A 66 19.35 -35.49 -28.95
C LEU A 66 19.97 -36.89 -29.05
N ASN A 67 19.14 -37.90 -29.27
CA ASN A 67 19.51 -39.29 -29.46
C ASN A 67 18.49 -39.99 -30.38
N GLU A 68 18.67 -41.28 -30.65
CA GLU A 68 17.77 -42.03 -31.55
C GLU A 68 16.31 -42.06 -31.10
N LYS A 69 16.03 -42.03 -29.79
CA LYS A 69 14.66 -41.98 -29.24
C LYS A 69 14.04 -40.58 -29.34
N THR A 70 14.83 -39.53 -29.12
CA THR A 70 14.34 -38.13 -29.06
C THR A 70 14.32 -37.44 -30.41
N LYS A 71 15.06 -37.93 -31.41
CA LYS A 71 15.16 -37.35 -32.76
C LYS A 71 13.81 -37.08 -33.42
N ARG A 72 12.82 -37.96 -33.20
CA ARG A 72 11.46 -37.79 -33.75
C ARG A 72 10.68 -36.62 -33.16
N PHE A 73 11.11 -36.10 -32.02
CA PHE A 73 10.48 -34.97 -31.32
C PHE A 73 11.27 -33.67 -31.50
N ALA A 74 12.49 -33.71 -32.04
CA ALA A 74 13.36 -32.54 -32.13
C ALA A 74 12.73 -31.43 -32.98
N VAL A 75 12.62 -30.23 -32.40
CA VAL A 75 12.07 -29.03 -33.06
C VAL A 75 13.22 -28.17 -33.57
N ASP A 76 13.13 -27.73 -34.82
CA ASP A 76 14.05 -26.74 -35.37
C ASP A 76 13.69 -25.34 -34.85
N GLY A 77 14.39 -24.89 -33.81
CA GLY A 77 14.17 -23.58 -33.18
C GLY A 77 14.34 -22.38 -34.11
N SER A 78 15.00 -22.55 -35.27
CA SER A 78 15.14 -21.50 -36.29
C SER A 78 14.00 -21.45 -37.30
N ALA A 79 13.16 -22.49 -37.33
CA ALA A 79 12.07 -22.67 -38.30
C ALA A 79 10.67 -22.50 -37.67
N ILE A 80 10.57 -22.08 -36.40
CA ILE A 80 9.28 -21.82 -35.74
C ILE A 80 8.61 -20.60 -36.41
N PRO A 81 7.39 -20.72 -36.96
CA PRO A 81 6.76 -19.63 -37.69
C PRO A 81 6.62 -18.35 -36.86
N LEU A 82 6.89 -17.19 -37.46
CA LEU A 82 6.85 -15.86 -36.82
C LEU A 82 7.86 -15.59 -35.70
N VAL A 83 8.57 -16.59 -35.20
CA VAL A 83 9.70 -16.40 -34.28
C VAL A 83 10.95 -16.05 -35.10
N LYS A 84 11.44 -14.82 -34.97
CA LYS A 84 12.48 -14.25 -35.86
C LYS A 84 13.93 -14.56 -35.45
N TYR A 85 14.11 -15.43 -34.46
CA TYR A 85 15.40 -15.82 -33.90
C TYR A 85 15.36 -17.31 -33.60
N ASN A 86 16.53 -17.91 -33.37
CA ASN A 86 16.60 -19.31 -33.00
C ASN A 86 16.18 -19.50 -31.53
N ALA A 87 15.07 -20.18 -31.29
CA ALA A 87 14.56 -20.47 -29.94
C ALA A 87 15.42 -21.51 -29.18
N GLY A 88 16.43 -22.12 -29.81
CA GLY A 88 17.32 -23.11 -29.20
C GLY A 88 16.83 -24.54 -29.33
N GLU A 89 17.52 -25.45 -28.64
CA GLU A 89 17.17 -26.87 -28.59
C GLU A 89 15.80 -27.05 -27.90
N SER A 90 14.87 -27.75 -28.54
CA SER A 90 13.62 -28.17 -27.93
C SER A 90 13.03 -29.42 -28.58
N TYR A 91 12.08 -30.04 -27.89
CA TYR A 91 11.43 -31.28 -28.32
C TYR A 91 9.93 -31.20 -28.06
N ALA A 92 9.11 -31.55 -29.05
CA ALA A 92 7.67 -31.54 -28.91
C ALA A 92 7.02 -32.73 -29.62
N GLY A 93 5.86 -33.15 -29.12
CA GLY A 93 5.07 -34.23 -29.73
C GLY A 93 4.24 -34.99 -28.71
N LEU A 94 3.69 -36.12 -29.16
CA LEU A 94 2.84 -36.99 -28.35
C LEU A 94 3.64 -38.14 -27.72
N LEU A 95 3.37 -38.41 -26.44
CA LEU A 95 3.78 -39.64 -25.77
C LEU A 95 2.58 -40.33 -25.13
N PRO A 96 2.54 -41.68 -25.12
CA PRO A 96 1.43 -42.43 -24.56
C PRO A 96 1.41 -42.35 -23.03
N ILE A 97 0.22 -42.40 -22.45
CA ILE A 97 0.05 -42.41 -20.99
C ILE A 97 0.37 -43.75 -20.33
N SER A 98 0.66 -44.80 -21.10
CA SER A 98 1.03 -46.10 -20.57
C SER A 98 1.88 -46.92 -21.56
N ASP A 99 2.45 -48.03 -21.08
CA ASP A 99 3.20 -49.00 -21.89
C ASP A 99 2.28 -50.02 -22.62
N LYS A 100 0.96 -49.83 -22.60
CA LYS A 100 0.01 -50.75 -23.25
C LYS A 100 0.18 -50.70 -24.77
N LYS A 101 0.15 -51.87 -25.40
CA LYS A 101 0.41 -52.05 -26.84
C LYS A 101 -0.64 -51.34 -27.73
N ASP A 102 -1.85 -51.18 -27.21
CA ASP A 102 -3.02 -50.56 -27.82
C ASP A 102 -3.40 -49.25 -27.13
N GLU A 103 -2.46 -48.57 -26.48
CA GLU A 103 -2.70 -47.25 -25.89
C GLU A 103 -2.96 -46.20 -26.98
N GLU A 104 -4.19 -45.66 -26.98
CA GLU A 104 -4.61 -44.59 -27.89
C GLU A 104 -4.54 -43.21 -27.21
N ASN A 105 -4.44 -43.16 -25.87
CA ASN A 105 -4.39 -41.92 -25.13
C ASN A 105 -2.94 -41.41 -25.00
N ASN A 106 -2.74 -40.17 -25.42
CA ASN A 106 -1.43 -39.54 -25.48
C ASN A 106 -1.52 -38.11 -24.97
N LEU A 107 -0.48 -37.67 -24.24
CA LEU A 107 -0.32 -36.27 -23.87
C LEU A 107 0.68 -35.60 -24.79
N PHE A 108 0.36 -34.37 -25.18
CA PHE A 108 1.28 -33.50 -25.90
C PHE A 108 2.19 -32.76 -24.92
N PHE A 109 3.47 -32.69 -25.25
CA PHE A 109 4.45 -31.95 -24.48
C PHE A 109 5.28 -31.04 -25.37
N TRP A 110 5.81 -29.97 -24.78
CA TRP A 110 6.90 -29.20 -25.34
C TRP A 110 7.99 -29.03 -24.29
N PHE A 111 9.17 -29.58 -24.54
CA PHE A 111 10.31 -29.64 -23.63
C PHE A 111 11.44 -28.74 -24.12
N PHE A 112 11.95 -27.87 -23.23
CA PHE A 112 13.14 -27.06 -23.44
C PHE A 112 14.22 -27.40 -22.39
N PRO A 113 15.35 -27.99 -22.82
CA PRO A 113 16.55 -28.06 -22.01
C PRO A 113 17.02 -26.67 -21.59
N THR A 114 17.70 -26.60 -20.44
CA THR A 114 18.28 -25.33 -20.00
C THR A 114 19.38 -24.88 -20.97
N ASP A 115 19.34 -23.60 -21.33
CA ASP A 115 20.40 -22.93 -22.08
C ASP A 115 21.56 -22.49 -21.15
N ASN A 116 21.46 -22.82 -19.87
CA ASN A 116 22.43 -22.43 -18.85
C ASN A 116 23.45 -23.53 -18.53
N PRO A 117 24.72 -23.42 -18.99
CA PRO A 117 25.75 -24.42 -18.72
C PRO A 117 25.99 -24.67 -17.23
N GLU A 118 25.81 -23.66 -16.36
CA GLU A 118 25.97 -23.82 -14.91
C GLU A 118 24.88 -24.69 -14.26
N VAL A 119 23.76 -24.90 -14.96
CA VAL A 119 22.60 -25.67 -14.49
C VAL A 119 22.55 -27.06 -15.14
N LYS A 120 23.13 -27.26 -16.34
CA LYS A 120 23.06 -28.53 -17.08
C LYS A 120 23.40 -29.77 -16.25
N ASP A 121 24.42 -29.67 -15.39
CA ASP A 121 24.89 -30.79 -14.57
C ASP A 121 24.05 -31.04 -13.30
N LYS A 122 23.07 -30.18 -12.98
CA LYS A 122 22.24 -30.30 -11.77
C LYS A 122 21.20 -31.41 -11.83
N LYS A 123 20.94 -31.97 -13.03
CA LYS A 123 19.97 -33.06 -13.27
C LYS A 123 18.61 -32.78 -12.62
N GLU A 124 18.02 -31.65 -12.98
CA GLU A 124 16.71 -31.23 -12.50
C GLU A 124 15.81 -30.84 -13.67
N ILE A 125 14.49 -31.00 -13.49
CA ILE A 125 13.46 -30.63 -14.45
C ILE A 125 12.25 -30.03 -13.72
N THR A 126 11.68 -28.99 -14.32
CA THR A 126 10.45 -28.35 -13.88
C THR A 126 9.32 -28.70 -14.84
N ILE A 127 8.21 -29.15 -14.29
CA ILE A 127 6.97 -29.43 -15.02
C ILE A 127 6.06 -28.21 -14.86
N TRP A 128 5.50 -27.73 -15.97
CA TRP A 128 4.48 -26.68 -15.96
C TRP A 128 3.15 -27.20 -16.50
N MET A 129 2.08 -26.91 -15.77
CA MET A 129 0.69 -27.25 -16.13
C MET A 129 -0.23 -26.04 -15.89
N ASN A 130 -0.94 -25.59 -16.93
CA ASN A 130 -2.05 -24.65 -16.74
C ASN A 130 -3.32 -25.40 -16.25
N GLY A 131 -4.35 -24.64 -15.86
CA GLY A 131 -5.54 -25.13 -15.17
C GLY A 131 -6.78 -25.34 -16.06
N GLY A 132 -7.85 -24.61 -15.76
CA GLY A 132 -9.14 -24.66 -16.47
C GLY A 132 -10.34 -25.07 -15.60
N PRO A 133 -10.59 -26.37 -15.33
CA PRO A 133 -9.83 -27.53 -15.80
C PRO A 133 -9.87 -27.71 -17.32
N GLY A 134 -8.80 -28.25 -17.90
CA GLY A 134 -8.73 -28.58 -19.33
C GLY A 134 -8.17 -27.48 -20.23
N CYS A 135 -7.42 -26.53 -19.68
CA CYS A 135 -6.69 -25.53 -20.45
C CYS A 135 -5.29 -26.02 -20.82
N SER A 136 -4.86 -25.67 -22.02
CA SER A 136 -3.58 -26.03 -22.60
C SER A 136 -2.42 -25.35 -21.88
N SER A 137 -1.38 -26.12 -21.57
CA SER A 137 -0.12 -25.58 -21.06
C SER A 137 0.70 -24.79 -22.09
N LEU A 138 0.25 -24.76 -23.34
CA LEU A 138 0.81 -23.86 -24.35
C LEU A 138 0.37 -22.41 -24.15
N LEU A 139 -0.63 -22.16 -23.29
CA LEU A 139 -0.95 -20.84 -22.78
C LEU A 139 0.23 -20.25 -22.00
N GLY A 140 0.66 -20.92 -20.94
CA GLY A 140 1.78 -20.44 -20.14
C GLY A 140 3.10 -20.45 -20.89
N PHE A 141 3.27 -21.40 -21.82
CA PHE A 141 4.39 -21.33 -22.76
C PHE A 141 4.40 -20.01 -23.55
N LEU A 142 3.28 -19.64 -24.19
CA LEU A 142 3.27 -18.52 -25.14
C LEU A 142 3.02 -17.17 -24.47
N GLN A 143 2.47 -17.07 -23.27
CA GLN A 143 2.10 -15.78 -22.67
C GLN A 143 2.80 -15.47 -21.34
N GLU A 144 3.37 -16.48 -20.69
CA GLU A 144 3.92 -16.36 -19.34
C GLU A 144 5.44 -16.58 -19.29
N ASN A 145 5.92 -17.83 -19.40
CA ASN A 145 7.27 -18.20 -18.98
C ASN A 145 8.08 -19.00 -20.02
N GLY A 146 7.54 -19.22 -21.22
CA GLY A 146 8.26 -19.87 -22.31
C GLY A 146 9.41 -19.02 -22.87
N PRO A 147 10.30 -19.61 -23.68
CA PRO A 147 11.48 -18.95 -24.27
C PRO A 147 11.12 -17.76 -25.16
N PHE A 148 9.89 -17.75 -25.65
CA PHE A 148 9.31 -16.67 -26.41
C PHE A 148 7.87 -16.45 -25.99
N VAL A 149 7.43 -15.21 -26.05
CA VAL A 149 6.10 -14.81 -25.58
C VAL A 149 5.40 -13.92 -26.58
N TRP A 150 4.09 -14.08 -26.70
CA TRP A 150 3.18 -13.29 -27.51
C TRP A 150 2.07 -12.73 -26.63
N ARG A 151 2.32 -11.58 -26.01
CA ARG A 151 1.35 -10.93 -25.14
C ARG A 151 0.11 -10.48 -25.93
N PRO A 152 -1.09 -10.54 -25.32
CA PRO A 152 -2.27 -9.90 -25.87
C PRO A 152 -1.99 -8.43 -26.26
N GLY A 153 -2.54 -8.01 -27.40
CA GLY A 153 -2.35 -6.66 -27.96
C GLY A 153 -1.04 -6.43 -28.73
N THR A 154 -0.15 -7.42 -28.81
CA THR A 154 1.11 -7.30 -29.55
C THR A 154 1.05 -7.99 -30.92
N LYS A 155 1.86 -7.52 -31.88
CA LYS A 155 1.77 -7.94 -33.29
C LYS A 155 2.46 -9.27 -33.61
N ALA A 156 3.41 -9.69 -32.79
CA ALA A 156 4.28 -10.83 -33.06
C ALA A 156 4.93 -11.33 -31.76
N PRO A 157 5.36 -12.60 -31.70
CA PRO A 157 6.09 -13.12 -30.55
C PRO A 157 7.47 -12.46 -30.43
N ILE A 158 7.93 -12.26 -29.20
CA ILE A 158 9.24 -11.70 -28.85
C ILE A 158 10.00 -12.64 -27.91
N ALA A 159 11.31 -12.46 -27.80
CA ALA A 159 12.13 -13.21 -26.84
C ALA A 159 11.74 -12.88 -25.40
N ASN A 160 11.71 -13.91 -24.57
CA ASN A 160 11.48 -13.79 -23.14
C ASN A 160 12.81 -13.91 -22.38
N PRO A 161 13.43 -12.80 -21.96
CA PRO A 161 14.67 -12.84 -21.19
C PRO A 161 14.47 -13.39 -19.76
N TRP A 162 13.22 -13.56 -19.33
CA TRP A 162 12.82 -14.12 -18.04
C TRP A 162 12.26 -15.53 -18.18
N SER A 163 12.58 -16.22 -19.28
CA SER A 163 12.08 -17.57 -19.49
C SER A 163 12.67 -18.53 -18.46
N TRP A 164 11.82 -19.43 -17.96
CA TRP A 164 12.18 -20.34 -16.89
C TRP A 164 13.24 -21.38 -17.31
N HIS A 165 13.40 -21.66 -18.61
CA HIS A 165 14.47 -22.54 -19.10
C HIS A 165 15.89 -22.02 -18.81
N HIS A 166 16.04 -20.74 -18.45
CA HIS A 166 17.34 -20.21 -17.99
C HIS A 166 17.77 -20.73 -16.61
N LEU A 167 16.84 -21.24 -15.80
CA LEU A 167 17.08 -21.71 -14.43
C LEU A 167 17.08 -23.23 -14.25
N THR A 168 16.44 -23.96 -15.16
CA THR A 168 16.15 -25.40 -15.09
C THR A 168 15.79 -25.95 -16.46
N ASN A 169 15.86 -27.28 -16.65
CA ASN A 169 15.17 -27.90 -17.78
C ASN A 169 13.65 -27.78 -17.53
N ILE A 170 12.85 -27.45 -18.53
CA ILE A 170 11.41 -27.22 -18.31
C ILE A 170 10.55 -27.85 -19.40
N VAL A 171 9.41 -28.43 -19.02
CA VAL A 171 8.44 -29.03 -19.92
C VAL A 171 7.03 -28.52 -19.63
N TRP A 172 6.34 -28.09 -20.69
CA TRP A 172 4.92 -27.75 -20.68
C TRP A 172 4.14 -28.95 -21.19
N ILE A 173 3.16 -29.43 -20.41
CA ILE A 173 2.41 -30.65 -20.73
C ILE A 173 0.93 -30.30 -20.83
N GLU A 174 0.31 -30.58 -21.98
CA GLU A 174 -1.13 -30.45 -22.15
C GLU A 174 -1.82 -31.69 -21.56
N GLN A 175 -2.53 -31.49 -20.45
CA GLN A 175 -3.23 -32.53 -19.71
C GLN A 175 -4.54 -31.96 -19.16
N PRO A 176 -5.59 -32.77 -18.95
CA PRO A 176 -5.68 -34.23 -19.17
C PRO A 176 -5.69 -34.66 -20.65
N VAL A 177 -5.88 -35.96 -20.90
CA VAL A 177 -6.18 -36.46 -22.25
C VAL A 177 -7.36 -35.66 -22.82
N THR A 178 -7.29 -35.30 -24.11
CA THR A 178 -8.18 -34.37 -24.86
C THR A 178 -7.82 -32.88 -24.84
N VAL A 179 -6.94 -32.43 -23.95
CA VAL A 179 -6.57 -31.01 -23.86
C VAL A 179 -5.60 -30.60 -24.97
N GLY A 180 -5.91 -29.50 -25.66
CA GLY A 180 -5.03 -28.93 -26.69
C GLY A 180 -4.75 -29.90 -27.83
N PHE A 181 -3.50 -30.36 -27.94
CA PHE A 181 -3.07 -31.38 -28.91
C PHE A 181 -3.05 -32.81 -28.37
N SER A 182 -3.31 -33.02 -27.07
CA SER A 182 -3.40 -34.35 -26.47
C SER A 182 -4.56 -35.14 -27.09
N THR A 183 -4.31 -36.39 -27.47
CA THR A 183 -5.25 -37.22 -28.25
C THR A 183 -5.74 -38.40 -27.44
N GLY A 184 -7.01 -38.77 -27.60
CA GLY A 184 -7.62 -39.89 -26.90
C GLY A 184 -9.05 -39.56 -26.49
N ASN A 185 -9.55 -40.26 -25.48
CA ASN A 185 -10.86 -40.01 -24.89
C ASN A 185 -10.74 -39.57 -23.44
N ALA A 186 -11.65 -38.73 -22.98
CA ALA A 186 -11.79 -38.43 -21.56
C ALA A 186 -12.27 -39.70 -20.82
N THR A 187 -11.42 -40.28 -19.99
CA THR A 187 -11.71 -41.51 -19.25
C THR A 187 -11.68 -41.35 -17.73
N ILE A 188 -11.16 -40.22 -17.24
CA ILE A 188 -10.94 -39.95 -15.82
C ILE A 188 -12.18 -39.33 -15.16
N HIS A 189 -12.40 -39.66 -13.89
CA HIS A 189 -13.49 -39.14 -13.06
C HIS A 189 -13.00 -38.23 -11.94
N ASN A 190 -11.72 -38.36 -11.55
CA ASN A 190 -11.11 -37.64 -10.45
C ASN A 190 -9.60 -37.45 -10.70
N GLU A 191 -8.97 -36.72 -9.80
CA GLU A 191 -7.56 -36.34 -9.83
C GLU A 191 -6.61 -37.49 -9.48
N ASP A 192 -7.06 -38.51 -8.76
CA ASP A 192 -6.26 -39.72 -8.52
C ASP A 192 -6.06 -40.48 -9.85
N GLU A 193 -7.15 -40.70 -10.61
CA GLU A 193 -7.09 -41.31 -11.94
C GLU A 193 -6.26 -40.46 -12.92
N LEU A 194 -6.34 -39.13 -12.82
CA LEU A 194 -5.50 -38.20 -13.58
C LEU A 194 -4.01 -38.38 -13.25
N ALA A 195 -3.67 -38.43 -11.96
CA ALA A 195 -2.31 -38.60 -11.49
C ALA A 195 -1.71 -39.94 -11.95
N GLU A 196 -2.50 -41.02 -11.95
CA GLU A 196 -2.09 -42.33 -12.49
C GLU A 196 -1.75 -42.26 -13.99
N GLN A 197 -2.60 -41.63 -14.80
CA GLN A 197 -2.33 -41.42 -16.23
C GLN A 197 -1.07 -40.56 -16.43
N PHE A 198 -0.92 -39.50 -15.63
CA PHE A 198 0.22 -38.62 -15.69
C PHE A 198 1.53 -39.33 -15.32
N MET A 199 1.53 -40.19 -14.30
CA MET A 199 2.69 -41.00 -13.91
C MET A 199 3.14 -41.93 -15.04
N GLY A 200 2.21 -42.56 -15.74
CA GLY A 200 2.53 -43.43 -16.87
C GLY A 200 3.12 -42.65 -18.05
N PHE A 201 2.55 -41.50 -18.40
CA PHE A 201 3.16 -40.56 -19.35
C PHE A 201 4.56 -40.12 -18.91
N TRP A 202 4.70 -39.73 -17.64
CA TRP A 202 5.95 -39.19 -17.10
C TRP A 202 7.06 -40.23 -17.13
N LYS A 203 6.77 -41.49 -16.80
CA LYS A 203 7.72 -42.60 -16.95
C LYS A 203 8.20 -42.72 -18.40
N ASN A 204 7.28 -42.68 -19.36
CA ASN A 204 7.62 -42.71 -20.80
C ASN A 204 8.47 -41.51 -21.23
N PHE A 205 8.20 -40.33 -20.68
CA PHE A 205 9.01 -39.14 -20.89
C PHE A 205 10.44 -39.34 -20.35
N ILE A 206 10.59 -39.74 -19.09
CA ILE A 206 11.89 -39.99 -18.45
C ILE A 206 12.70 -41.04 -19.22
N GLU A 207 12.07 -42.12 -19.68
CA GLU A 207 12.74 -43.16 -20.49
C GLU A 207 13.15 -42.70 -21.89
N THR A 208 12.36 -41.83 -22.50
CA THR A 208 12.62 -41.24 -23.82
C THR A 208 13.83 -40.31 -23.75
N PHE A 209 13.90 -39.47 -22.73
CA PHE A 209 14.96 -38.47 -22.54
C PHE A 209 16.13 -38.96 -21.67
N SER A 210 16.08 -40.21 -21.18
CA SER A 210 17.12 -40.81 -20.31
C SER A 210 17.39 -39.99 -19.04
N MET A 211 16.32 -39.54 -18.40
CA MET A 211 16.35 -38.64 -17.24
C MET A 211 16.16 -39.37 -15.90
N GLN A 212 16.46 -40.67 -15.82
CA GLN A 212 16.29 -41.41 -14.59
C GLN A 212 17.11 -40.79 -13.45
N GLY A 213 16.46 -40.58 -12.30
CA GLY A 213 17.05 -39.94 -11.11
C GLY A 213 17.20 -38.42 -11.22
N TYR A 214 16.52 -37.77 -12.17
CA TYR A 214 16.42 -36.31 -12.18
C TYR A 214 15.49 -35.83 -11.07
N LYS A 215 15.87 -34.72 -10.45
CA LYS A 215 15.07 -33.99 -9.48
C LYS A 215 13.89 -33.30 -10.17
N ILE A 216 12.69 -33.45 -9.62
CA ILE A 216 11.47 -32.98 -10.24
C ILE A 216 10.87 -31.85 -9.41
N TYR A 217 10.50 -30.76 -10.08
CA TYR A 217 9.71 -29.68 -9.51
C TYR A 217 8.41 -29.56 -10.29
N VAL A 218 7.27 -29.61 -9.61
CA VAL A 218 5.95 -29.53 -10.26
C VAL A 218 5.37 -28.15 -10.05
N VAL A 219 4.89 -27.54 -11.12
CA VAL A 219 4.23 -26.23 -11.09
C VAL A 219 2.86 -26.34 -11.76
N GLY A 220 1.82 -25.92 -11.04
CA GLY A 220 0.46 -25.86 -11.55
C GLY A 220 -0.12 -24.46 -11.37
N GLU A 221 -0.85 -23.97 -12.37
CA GLU A 221 -1.55 -22.68 -12.31
C GLU A 221 -3.07 -22.86 -12.29
N SER A 222 -3.80 -22.04 -11.53
CA SER A 222 -5.27 -22.00 -11.55
C SER A 222 -5.87 -23.33 -11.06
N TYR A 223 -6.69 -24.02 -11.86
CA TYR A 223 -7.09 -25.40 -11.56
C TYR A 223 -5.89 -26.38 -11.45
N GLY A 224 -4.71 -25.99 -11.93
CA GLY A 224 -3.44 -26.66 -11.62
C GLY A 224 -3.14 -26.76 -10.12
N GLY A 225 -3.85 -26.00 -9.28
CA GLY A 225 -3.89 -26.19 -7.83
C GLY A 225 -4.59 -27.48 -7.37
N TYR A 226 -5.33 -28.19 -8.24
CA TYR A 226 -5.76 -29.58 -8.06
C TYR A 226 -4.74 -30.54 -8.68
N TYR A 227 -4.43 -30.36 -9.97
CA TYR A 227 -3.52 -31.23 -10.72
C TYR A 227 -2.16 -31.42 -10.03
N ALA A 228 -1.48 -30.31 -9.71
CA ALA A 228 -0.10 -30.36 -9.25
C ALA A 228 0.05 -30.99 -7.87
N PRO A 229 -0.78 -30.69 -6.85
CA PRO A 229 -0.75 -31.43 -5.59
C PRO A 229 -1.06 -32.92 -5.72
N TYR A 230 -2.09 -33.31 -6.48
CA TYR A 230 -2.44 -34.73 -6.65
C TYR A 230 -1.31 -35.52 -7.32
N ILE A 231 -0.77 -35.01 -8.44
CA ILE A 231 0.40 -35.60 -9.12
C ILE A 231 1.60 -35.67 -8.18
N SER A 232 1.88 -34.58 -7.46
CA SER A 232 3.01 -34.51 -6.52
C SER A 232 2.89 -35.51 -5.38
N SER A 233 1.70 -35.67 -4.82
CA SER A 233 1.44 -36.65 -3.74
C SER A 233 1.69 -38.07 -4.25
N HIS A 234 1.20 -38.39 -5.45
CA HIS A 234 1.44 -39.69 -6.08
C HIS A 234 2.93 -39.95 -6.36
N PHE A 235 3.68 -38.94 -6.81
CA PHE A 235 5.12 -39.06 -7.04
C PHE A 235 5.86 -39.42 -5.74
N VAL A 236 5.52 -38.75 -4.63
CA VAL A 236 6.10 -39.02 -3.31
C VAL A 236 5.70 -40.40 -2.79
N ASP A 237 4.43 -40.78 -2.95
CA ASP A 237 3.89 -42.05 -2.43
C ASP A 237 4.35 -43.26 -3.25
N ALA A 238 4.74 -43.07 -4.52
CA ALA A 238 5.33 -44.11 -5.36
C ALA A 238 6.65 -44.66 -4.81
N LYS A 239 7.40 -43.84 -4.05
CA LYS A 239 8.71 -44.21 -3.45
C LYS A 239 9.72 -44.75 -4.47
N ASP A 240 9.64 -44.28 -5.71
CA ASP A 240 10.57 -44.61 -6.79
C ASP A 240 11.22 -43.33 -7.32
N THR A 241 12.34 -42.96 -6.71
CA THR A 241 13.14 -41.80 -7.10
C THR A 241 13.86 -41.98 -8.45
N THR A 242 13.76 -43.16 -9.07
CA THR A 242 14.27 -43.35 -10.43
C THR A 242 13.44 -42.56 -11.44
N TYR A 243 12.12 -42.46 -11.21
CA TYR A 243 11.18 -41.81 -12.12
C TYR A 243 10.44 -40.62 -11.49
N PHE A 244 10.28 -40.60 -10.16
CA PHE A 244 9.37 -39.68 -9.46
C PHE A 244 10.05 -38.94 -8.29
N ASP A 245 11.33 -38.55 -8.44
CA ASP A 245 12.09 -37.83 -7.40
C ASP A 245 11.64 -36.37 -7.22
N LEU A 246 10.46 -36.18 -6.60
CA LEU A 246 9.89 -34.87 -6.32
C LEU A 246 10.69 -34.11 -5.25
N GLN A 247 11.11 -32.90 -5.60
CA GLN A 247 11.89 -31.99 -4.74
C GLN A 247 11.14 -30.71 -4.36
N GLY A 248 10.04 -30.38 -5.04
CA GLY A 248 9.22 -29.24 -4.67
C GLY A 248 7.97 -29.07 -5.53
N LEU A 249 7.03 -28.31 -4.99
CA LEU A 249 5.75 -27.99 -5.62
C LEU A 249 5.51 -26.49 -5.57
N MET A 250 5.08 -25.90 -6.68
CA MET A 250 4.58 -24.53 -6.73
C MET A 250 3.17 -24.50 -7.30
N VAL A 251 2.28 -23.78 -6.64
CA VAL A 251 0.91 -23.53 -7.08
C VAL A 251 0.79 -22.03 -7.34
N VAL A 252 0.59 -21.64 -8.60
CA VAL A 252 0.42 -20.25 -9.04
C VAL A 252 -1.06 -19.95 -9.13
N ASP A 253 -1.54 -18.98 -8.35
CA ASP A 253 -2.93 -18.50 -8.37
C ASP A 253 -3.96 -19.65 -8.39
N GLY A 254 -3.69 -20.70 -7.60
CA GLY A 254 -4.35 -21.98 -7.78
C GLY A 254 -5.49 -22.27 -6.80
N LEU A 255 -6.50 -22.99 -7.30
CA LEU A 255 -7.61 -23.51 -6.50
C LEU A 255 -7.13 -24.78 -5.78
N SER A 256 -7.18 -24.81 -4.45
CA SER A 256 -6.80 -26.03 -3.69
C SER A 256 -7.58 -26.21 -2.38
N PHE A 257 -8.43 -25.25 -2.06
CA PHE A 257 -9.29 -25.23 -0.90
C PHE A 257 -10.75 -25.28 -1.37
N ASN A 258 -11.69 -25.29 -0.43
CA ASN A 258 -13.10 -25.19 -0.78
C ASN A 258 -13.36 -23.87 -1.54
N GLY A 259 -13.88 -23.95 -2.77
CA GLY A 259 -14.15 -22.80 -3.64
C GLY A 259 -15.07 -21.75 -3.01
N GLU A 260 -16.01 -22.17 -2.15
CA GLU A 260 -16.86 -21.26 -1.36
C GLU A 260 -16.05 -20.36 -0.44
N LEU A 261 -14.97 -20.90 0.14
CA LEU A 261 -14.10 -20.15 1.04
C LEU A 261 -13.08 -19.32 0.25
N GLN A 262 -12.58 -19.87 -0.84
CA GLN A 262 -11.48 -19.27 -1.60
C GLN A 262 -11.95 -18.06 -2.43
N SER A 263 -13.21 -18.02 -2.88
CA SER A 263 -13.73 -16.92 -3.71
C SER A 263 -14.97 -16.25 -3.12
N GLU A 264 -16.04 -17.00 -2.82
CA GLU A 264 -17.34 -16.43 -2.43
C GLU A 264 -17.27 -15.68 -1.08
N ALA A 265 -16.77 -16.33 -0.03
CA ALA A 265 -16.71 -15.74 1.32
C ALA A 265 -15.77 -14.52 1.42
N ILE A 266 -14.82 -14.39 0.49
CA ILE A 266 -13.79 -13.35 0.51
C ILE A 266 -14.06 -12.21 -0.47
N ALA A 267 -15.09 -12.33 -1.32
CA ALA A 267 -15.34 -11.42 -2.41
C ALA A 267 -15.49 -9.95 -1.95
N GLU A 268 -16.28 -9.69 -0.90
CA GLU A 268 -16.39 -8.33 -0.32
C GLU A 268 -15.02 -7.82 0.15
N ALA A 269 -14.27 -8.64 0.91
CA ALA A 269 -12.99 -8.22 1.48
C ALA A 269 -11.97 -7.86 0.39
N PHE A 270 -11.97 -8.61 -0.72
CA PHE A 270 -11.13 -8.29 -1.88
C PHE A 270 -11.54 -6.97 -2.52
N VAL A 271 -12.84 -6.76 -2.74
CA VAL A 271 -13.36 -5.51 -3.32
C VAL A 271 -13.04 -4.31 -2.43
N GLU A 272 -13.19 -4.42 -1.11
CA GLU A 272 -12.83 -3.33 -0.19
C GLU A 272 -11.33 -3.03 -0.20
N GLN A 273 -10.47 -4.05 -0.28
CA GLN A 273 -9.02 -3.87 -0.37
C GLN A 273 -8.60 -3.20 -1.68
N ASN A 274 -9.33 -3.48 -2.76
CA ASN A 274 -9.04 -3.00 -4.11
C ASN A 274 -10.04 -1.93 -4.61
N TYR A 275 -10.76 -1.25 -3.71
CA TYR A 275 -11.87 -0.35 -4.07
C TYR A 275 -11.52 0.66 -5.18
N ASN A 276 -10.28 1.18 -5.22
CA ASN A 276 -9.84 2.13 -6.24
C ASN A 276 -9.70 1.53 -7.66
N PHE A 277 -9.58 0.21 -7.78
CA PHE A 277 -9.52 -0.51 -9.06
C PHE A 277 -10.87 -1.11 -9.46
N MET A 278 -11.84 -1.15 -8.53
CA MET A 278 -13.14 -1.75 -8.77
C MET A 278 -14.11 -0.71 -9.37
N PRO A 279 -14.75 -0.98 -10.51
CA PRO A 279 -15.73 -0.08 -11.12
C PRO A 279 -17.09 -0.26 -10.44
N LEU A 280 -17.18 0.09 -9.15
CA LEU A 280 -18.39 -0.08 -8.33
C LEU A 280 -18.73 1.22 -7.61
N ASP A 281 -20.00 1.64 -7.68
CA ASP A 281 -20.49 2.83 -6.98
C ASP A 281 -20.88 2.55 -5.52
N ASP A 282 -21.07 3.62 -4.74
CA ASP A 282 -21.38 3.52 -3.31
C ASP A 282 -22.67 2.72 -3.00
N PRO A 283 -23.78 2.86 -3.76
CA PRO A 283 -24.97 2.01 -3.62
C PRO A 283 -24.70 0.52 -3.86
N THR A 284 -23.92 0.17 -4.89
CA THR A 284 -23.55 -1.22 -5.18
C THR A 284 -22.69 -1.78 -4.04
N MET A 285 -21.72 -1.01 -3.55
CA MET A 285 -20.92 -1.38 -2.38
C MET A 285 -21.76 -1.58 -1.12
N ALA A 286 -22.80 -0.77 -0.90
CA ALA A 286 -23.73 -0.96 0.22
C ALA A 286 -24.53 -2.27 0.07
N THR A 287 -24.88 -2.65 -1.16
CA THR A 287 -25.57 -3.93 -1.45
C THR A 287 -24.65 -5.11 -1.14
N ILE A 288 -23.40 -5.06 -1.59
CA ILE A 288 -22.38 -6.09 -1.33
C ILE A 288 -22.19 -6.29 0.19
N ARG A 289 -22.02 -5.20 0.94
CA ARG A 289 -21.90 -5.22 2.41
C ARG A 289 -23.10 -5.86 3.09
N ASN A 290 -24.32 -5.47 2.68
CA ASN A 290 -25.55 -6.01 3.25
C ASN A 290 -25.70 -7.52 3.02
N VAL A 291 -25.37 -8.01 1.81
CA VAL A 291 -25.38 -9.45 1.51
C VAL A 291 -24.38 -10.16 2.40
N SER A 292 -23.15 -9.66 2.45
CA SER A 292 -22.07 -10.23 3.26
C SER A 292 -22.40 -10.33 4.75
N ASP A 293 -22.95 -9.26 5.33
CA ASP A 293 -23.42 -9.23 6.72
C ASP A 293 -24.56 -10.23 6.93
N SER A 294 -25.54 -10.30 6.02
CA SER A 294 -26.69 -11.21 6.15
C SER A 294 -26.34 -12.70 6.02
N CYS A 295 -25.30 -12.99 5.24
CA CYS A 295 -24.78 -14.35 5.02
C CYS A 295 -23.76 -14.76 6.09
N GLY A 296 -23.27 -13.81 6.89
CA GLY A 296 -22.28 -14.05 7.94
C GLY A 296 -20.85 -14.24 7.42
N TYR A 297 -20.54 -13.75 6.21
CA TYR A 297 -19.18 -13.86 5.67
C TYR A 297 -18.17 -13.07 6.51
N ARG A 298 -18.49 -11.82 6.90
CA ARG A 298 -17.59 -10.98 7.72
C ARG A 298 -17.30 -11.59 9.09
N ASP A 299 -18.34 -12.05 9.79
CA ASP A 299 -18.19 -12.73 11.09
C ASP A 299 -17.32 -13.99 10.97
N TYR A 300 -17.46 -14.72 9.86
CA TYR A 300 -16.63 -15.89 9.57
C TYR A 300 -15.17 -15.51 9.38
N LEU A 301 -14.88 -14.48 8.58
CA LEU A 301 -13.52 -13.98 8.36
C LEU A 301 -12.90 -13.44 9.65
N GLU A 302 -13.63 -12.64 10.44
CA GLU A 302 -13.13 -12.09 11.71
C GLU A 302 -12.71 -13.20 12.68
N LYS A 303 -13.43 -14.33 12.67
CA LYS A 303 -13.11 -15.47 13.53
C LYS A 303 -11.95 -16.30 12.99
N TYR A 304 -12.02 -16.75 11.74
CA TYR A 304 -11.15 -17.81 11.22
C TYR A 304 -9.95 -17.30 10.42
N TRP A 305 -9.95 -16.04 9.97
CA TRP A 305 -8.79 -15.43 9.33
C TRP A 305 -7.85 -14.76 10.36
N THR A 306 -7.54 -15.49 11.42
CA THR A 306 -6.75 -15.05 12.57
C THR A 306 -5.45 -15.85 12.71
N TYR A 307 -4.42 -15.26 13.32
CA TYR A 307 -3.09 -15.88 13.48
C TYR A 307 -2.64 -15.75 14.95
N PRO A 308 -2.31 -16.86 15.65
CA PRO A 308 -2.50 -18.25 15.23
C PRO A 308 -4.00 -18.55 15.01
N PRO A 309 -4.36 -19.66 14.33
CA PRO A 309 -5.77 -19.92 14.02
C PRO A 309 -6.60 -20.12 15.27
N SER A 310 -7.84 -19.65 15.25
CA SER A 310 -8.79 -19.79 16.36
C SER A 310 -9.25 -21.24 16.63
N GLY A 311 -8.92 -22.17 15.73
CA GLY A 311 -9.38 -23.56 15.72
C GLY A 311 -9.89 -23.99 14.34
N PRO A 312 -10.26 -25.27 14.17
CA PRO A 312 -10.78 -25.78 12.91
C PRO A 312 -12.03 -25.02 12.47
N GLN A 313 -12.15 -24.76 11.18
CA GLN A 313 -13.35 -24.17 10.60
C GLN A 313 -14.50 -25.19 10.63
N PRO A 314 -15.77 -24.74 10.71
CA PRO A 314 -16.91 -25.64 10.80
C PRO A 314 -17.12 -26.36 9.47
N ALA A 315 -17.53 -27.64 9.54
CA ALA A 315 -17.84 -28.43 8.34
C ALA A 315 -19.00 -27.84 7.54
N LEU A 316 -19.99 -27.24 8.22
CA LEU A 316 -21.08 -26.49 7.61
C LEU A 316 -20.86 -24.99 7.84
N VAL A 317 -20.72 -24.23 6.76
CA VAL A 317 -20.49 -22.78 6.79
C VAL A 317 -21.77 -22.01 7.08
N PRO A 318 -21.70 -20.79 7.67
CA PRO A 318 -22.87 -20.04 8.12
C PRO A 318 -23.91 -19.71 7.04
N TRP A 319 -23.53 -19.64 5.77
CA TRP A 319 -24.42 -19.31 4.65
C TRP A 319 -25.10 -20.53 4.01
N ILE A 320 -24.90 -21.73 4.56
CA ILE A 320 -25.50 -22.97 4.07
C ILE A 320 -26.39 -23.58 5.17
N ASN A 321 -27.58 -24.06 4.79
CA ASN A 321 -28.51 -24.82 5.63
C ASN A 321 -28.34 -26.32 5.38
N ASP A 322 -28.42 -27.12 6.44
CA ASP A 322 -28.56 -28.58 6.38
C ASP A 322 -30.05 -28.94 6.36
N LEU A 323 -30.49 -29.68 5.34
CA LEU A 323 -31.87 -30.12 5.18
C LEU A 323 -32.17 -31.46 5.90
N GLY A 324 -31.19 -32.03 6.60
CA GLY A 324 -31.35 -33.21 7.47
C GLY A 324 -31.43 -34.56 6.75
N ASN A 325 -31.32 -34.57 5.43
CA ASN A 325 -31.33 -35.76 4.56
C ASN A 325 -29.97 -35.97 3.84
N GLY A 326 -28.92 -35.27 4.27
CA GLY A 326 -27.62 -35.24 3.59
C GLY A 326 -27.54 -34.27 2.42
N THR A 327 -28.57 -33.44 2.19
CA THR A 327 -28.54 -32.34 1.22
C THR A 327 -28.42 -30.99 1.92
N THR A 328 -27.71 -30.08 1.28
CA THR A 328 -27.49 -28.72 1.76
C THR A 328 -28.06 -27.71 0.77
N GLU A 329 -28.52 -26.57 1.26
CA GLU A 329 -28.97 -25.45 0.42
C GLU A 329 -28.35 -24.13 0.89
N TYR A 330 -28.11 -23.20 -0.03
CA TYR A 330 -27.73 -21.84 0.36
C TYR A 330 -28.88 -21.15 1.09
N LYS A 331 -28.53 -20.36 2.10
CA LYS A 331 -29.48 -19.40 2.68
C LYS A 331 -29.94 -18.43 1.59
N LYS A 332 -31.20 -18.02 1.69
CA LYS A 332 -31.81 -17.11 0.72
C LYS A 332 -30.97 -15.82 0.60
N GLY A 333 -30.45 -15.56 -0.59
CA GLY A 333 -29.63 -14.39 -0.90
C GLY A 333 -28.11 -14.59 -0.75
N CYS A 334 -27.66 -15.80 -0.40
CA CYS A 334 -26.24 -16.16 -0.28
C CYS A 334 -25.77 -17.07 -1.43
N GLY A 335 -24.46 -17.25 -1.57
CA GLY A 335 -23.84 -18.15 -2.56
C GLY A 335 -23.74 -17.58 -3.99
N ASN A 336 -23.95 -16.28 -4.18
CA ASN A 336 -23.84 -15.62 -5.48
C ASN A 336 -23.10 -14.28 -5.42
N LEU A 337 -22.53 -13.90 -4.27
CA LEU A 337 -21.94 -12.58 -4.07
C LEU A 337 -20.78 -12.32 -5.04
N TRP A 338 -19.91 -13.30 -5.27
CA TRP A 338 -18.81 -13.17 -6.22
C TRP A 338 -19.32 -12.92 -7.64
N SER A 339 -20.32 -13.69 -8.08
CA SER A 339 -20.94 -13.57 -9.41
C SER A 339 -21.68 -12.24 -9.59
N ASP A 340 -22.37 -11.77 -8.54
CA ASP A 340 -23.05 -10.48 -8.52
C ASP A 340 -22.04 -9.34 -8.66
N ILE A 341 -20.94 -9.37 -7.89
CA ILE A 341 -19.84 -8.40 -7.99
C ILE A 341 -19.28 -8.35 -9.41
N TYR A 342 -18.98 -9.51 -10.00
CA TYR A 342 -18.48 -9.59 -11.37
C TYR A 342 -19.48 -8.98 -12.37
N THR A 343 -20.77 -9.29 -12.21
CA THR A 343 -21.84 -8.75 -13.06
C THR A 343 -21.93 -7.24 -12.93
N TYR A 344 -21.92 -6.70 -11.72
CA TYR A 344 -21.94 -5.27 -11.46
C TYR A 344 -20.72 -4.56 -12.05
N ALA A 345 -19.53 -5.13 -11.85
CA ALA A 345 -18.30 -4.57 -12.41
C ALA A 345 -18.34 -4.52 -13.95
N LYS A 346 -18.96 -5.52 -14.59
CA LYS A 346 -19.12 -5.55 -16.05
C LYS A 346 -20.14 -4.55 -16.60
N VAL A 347 -21.11 -4.11 -15.80
CA VAL A 347 -22.06 -3.08 -16.23
C VAL A 347 -21.32 -1.76 -16.47
N ASP A 348 -20.43 -1.37 -15.56
CA ASP A 348 -19.69 -0.11 -15.64
C ASP A 348 -18.38 -0.23 -16.44
N ASN A 349 -17.76 -1.41 -16.46
CA ASN A 349 -16.60 -1.74 -17.29
C ASN A 349 -16.85 -3.03 -18.09
N PRO A 350 -17.34 -2.94 -19.35
CA PRO A 350 -17.61 -4.11 -20.18
C PRO A 350 -16.40 -5.05 -20.40
N CYS A 351 -15.18 -4.52 -20.30
CA CYS A 351 -13.94 -5.28 -20.43
C CYS A 351 -13.31 -5.64 -19.07
N PHE A 352 -14.08 -5.62 -17.98
CA PHE A 352 -13.59 -6.03 -16.67
C PHE A 352 -13.07 -7.46 -16.71
N ASN A 353 -11.79 -7.62 -16.39
CA ASN A 353 -11.08 -8.89 -16.39
C ASN A 353 -10.96 -9.43 -14.96
N ILE A 354 -11.56 -10.59 -14.70
CA ILE A 354 -11.47 -11.26 -13.39
C ILE A 354 -10.07 -11.79 -13.09
N TYR A 355 -9.26 -12.04 -14.12
CA TYR A 355 -7.88 -12.51 -13.99
C TYR A 355 -6.92 -11.36 -13.63
N ASN A 356 -7.28 -10.12 -13.94
CA ASN A 356 -6.51 -8.95 -13.53
C ASN A 356 -7.40 -7.70 -13.51
N ILE A 357 -7.80 -7.24 -12.32
CA ILE A 357 -8.71 -6.10 -12.17
C ILE A 357 -8.17 -4.76 -12.69
N GLN A 358 -6.89 -4.71 -13.07
CA GLN A 358 -6.25 -3.52 -13.67
C GLN A 358 -6.49 -3.40 -15.18
N ASP A 359 -6.92 -4.48 -15.82
CA ASP A 359 -7.21 -4.48 -17.25
C ASP A 359 -8.49 -3.68 -17.54
N HIS A 360 -8.50 -3.02 -18.69
CA HIS A 360 -9.56 -2.12 -19.09
C HIS A 360 -9.69 -2.08 -20.61
N CYS A 361 -10.84 -1.60 -21.09
CA CYS A 361 -11.11 -1.46 -22.51
C CYS A 361 -10.09 -0.56 -23.23
N PRO A 362 -9.85 -0.80 -24.55
CA PRO A 362 -10.51 -1.80 -25.41
C PRO A 362 -9.92 -3.21 -25.24
N ASP A 363 -10.74 -4.23 -25.57
CA ASP A 363 -10.24 -5.59 -25.70
C ASP A 363 -9.09 -5.65 -26.72
N VAL A 364 -8.05 -6.38 -26.35
CA VAL A 364 -6.84 -6.54 -27.15
C VAL A 364 -6.87 -7.88 -27.87
N THR A 365 -6.39 -7.91 -29.11
CA THR A 365 -6.21 -9.14 -29.90
C THR A 365 -5.38 -10.17 -29.14
N ASN A 366 -5.79 -11.43 -29.14
CA ASN A 366 -5.11 -12.50 -28.44
C ASN A 366 -4.76 -13.65 -29.41
N ALA A 367 -3.47 -13.94 -29.55
CA ALA A 367 -2.97 -14.99 -30.44
C ALA A 367 -3.47 -16.41 -30.09
N LEU A 368 -4.00 -16.62 -28.88
CA LEU A 368 -4.57 -17.90 -28.43
C LEU A 368 -6.10 -17.96 -28.58
N ALA A 369 -6.80 -16.83 -28.40
CA ALA A 369 -8.27 -16.80 -28.32
C ALA A 369 -8.99 -16.19 -29.55
N ASP A 370 -8.27 -15.56 -30.49
CA ASP A 370 -8.86 -15.00 -31.71
C ASP A 370 -9.40 -16.11 -32.66
N ASP A 371 -10.23 -15.74 -33.66
CA ASP A 371 -10.88 -16.64 -34.65
C ASP A 371 -9.95 -17.69 -35.30
N LYS A 372 -8.64 -17.43 -35.32
CA LYS A 372 -7.61 -18.33 -35.86
C LYS A 372 -6.44 -18.39 -34.89
N PRO A 373 -6.51 -19.23 -33.84
CA PRO A 373 -5.43 -19.38 -32.86
C PRO A 373 -4.10 -19.71 -33.55
N TYR A 374 -3.00 -19.17 -33.04
CA TYR A 374 -1.66 -19.35 -33.60
C TYR A 374 -1.31 -20.83 -33.77
N PHE A 375 -1.61 -21.65 -32.77
CA PHE A 375 -1.37 -23.10 -32.79
C PHE A 375 -2.24 -23.85 -33.83
N ASN A 376 -3.32 -23.25 -34.34
CA ASN A 376 -4.11 -23.87 -35.41
C ASN A 376 -3.50 -23.78 -36.81
N ARG A 377 -2.44 -22.99 -36.99
CA ARG A 377 -1.76 -22.90 -38.28
C ARG A 377 -1.02 -24.20 -38.63
N GLN A 378 -1.17 -24.65 -39.87
CA GLN A 378 -0.57 -25.90 -40.34
C GLN A 378 0.96 -25.90 -40.34
N ASP A 379 1.60 -24.75 -40.58
CA ASP A 379 3.05 -24.60 -40.51
C ASP A 379 3.54 -24.68 -39.06
N VAL A 380 2.81 -24.10 -38.11
CA VAL A 380 3.11 -24.21 -36.66
C VAL A 380 3.00 -25.64 -36.20
N LYS A 381 1.89 -26.34 -36.51
CA LYS A 381 1.70 -27.76 -36.13
C LYS A 381 2.81 -28.65 -36.64
N LYS A 382 3.23 -28.47 -37.90
CA LYS A 382 4.36 -29.22 -38.48
C LYS A 382 5.69 -28.92 -37.78
N ALA A 383 5.94 -27.67 -37.42
CA ALA A 383 7.19 -27.27 -36.77
C ALA A 383 7.35 -27.91 -35.38
N ILE A 384 6.25 -28.06 -34.63
CA ILE A 384 6.26 -28.61 -33.26
C ILE A 384 5.77 -30.06 -33.18
N HIS A 385 5.68 -30.76 -34.31
CA HIS A 385 5.19 -32.14 -34.41
C HIS A 385 3.80 -32.38 -33.79
N ALA A 386 2.95 -31.35 -33.77
CA ALA A 386 1.58 -31.46 -33.30
C ALA A 386 0.69 -32.17 -34.35
N PRO A 387 -0.39 -32.85 -33.93
CA PRO A 387 -1.31 -33.52 -34.84
C PRO A 387 -1.96 -32.56 -35.83
N LEU A 388 -1.79 -32.80 -37.13
CA LEU A 388 -2.26 -31.88 -38.18
C LEU A 388 -3.79 -31.81 -38.30
N ASN A 389 -4.48 -32.84 -37.86
CA ASN A 389 -5.93 -33.02 -37.93
C ASN A 389 -6.68 -32.55 -36.66
N VAL A 390 -5.98 -32.31 -35.55
CA VAL A 390 -6.59 -31.80 -34.31
C VAL A 390 -6.74 -30.29 -34.41
N GLN A 391 -7.91 -29.75 -34.07
CA GLN A 391 -8.08 -28.31 -33.88
C GLN A 391 -7.76 -27.97 -32.43
N TRP A 392 -6.73 -27.14 -32.23
CA TRP A 392 -6.32 -26.67 -30.93
C TRP A 392 -7.33 -25.65 -30.40
N SER A 393 -7.69 -25.74 -29.14
CA SER A 393 -8.38 -24.70 -28.39
C SER A 393 -7.63 -24.45 -27.10
N GLU A 394 -7.73 -23.23 -26.59
CA GLU A 394 -7.07 -22.84 -25.33
C GLU A 394 -7.56 -23.70 -24.18
N CYS A 395 -8.88 -23.91 -24.07
CA CYS A 395 -9.49 -24.81 -23.10
C CYS A 395 -10.52 -25.72 -23.75
N VAL A 396 -10.74 -26.90 -23.17
CA VAL A 396 -11.84 -27.82 -23.50
C VAL A 396 -12.92 -27.77 -22.43
N SER A 397 -14.17 -28.09 -22.79
CA SER A 397 -15.31 -27.93 -21.88
C SER A 397 -15.50 -29.07 -20.87
N SER A 398 -15.01 -30.27 -21.16
CA SER A 398 -15.22 -31.45 -20.30
C SER A 398 -14.02 -32.40 -20.38
N PRO A 399 -12.92 -32.12 -19.66
CA PRO A 399 -11.76 -33.02 -19.61
C PRO A 399 -12.01 -34.28 -18.75
N PHE A 400 -13.07 -34.28 -17.93
CA PHE A 400 -13.54 -35.43 -17.14
C PHE A 400 -14.82 -36.03 -17.73
N VAL A 401 -15.11 -37.29 -17.38
CA VAL A 401 -16.33 -37.99 -17.86
C VAL A 401 -17.61 -37.33 -17.33
N LYS A 402 -17.62 -36.88 -16.06
CA LYS A 402 -18.78 -36.26 -15.41
C LYS A 402 -18.42 -35.05 -14.52
N GLY A 403 -17.37 -34.32 -14.90
CA GLY A 403 -16.74 -33.35 -14.01
C GLY A 403 -15.78 -34.03 -13.02
N ASP A 404 -15.10 -33.24 -12.21
CA ASP A 404 -14.16 -33.72 -11.21
C ASP A 404 -14.89 -34.14 -9.93
N GLU A 405 -14.71 -35.39 -9.51
CA GLU A 405 -15.27 -35.99 -8.30
C GLU A 405 -14.32 -35.92 -7.08
N SER A 406 -13.20 -35.20 -7.21
CA SER A 406 -12.15 -35.13 -6.19
C SER A 406 -12.48 -34.22 -5.02
N GLU A 407 -11.85 -34.52 -3.89
CA GLU A 407 -11.84 -33.64 -2.74
C GLU A 407 -10.79 -32.53 -2.90
N PRO A 408 -10.92 -31.39 -2.18
CA PRO A 408 -9.89 -30.37 -2.22
C PRO A 408 -8.52 -30.90 -1.76
N PRO A 409 -7.43 -30.62 -2.50
CA PRO A 409 -6.08 -31.11 -2.19
C PRO A 409 -5.55 -30.73 -0.80
N SER A 410 -6.13 -29.70 -0.19
CA SER A 410 -5.84 -29.28 1.18
C SER A 410 -6.22 -30.33 2.24
N LYS A 411 -7.02 -31.34 1.90
CA LYS A 411 -7.39 -32.43 2.82
C LYS A 411 -6.24 -33.40 3.08
N TYR A 412 -5.48 -33.81 2.05
CA TYR A 412 -4.41 -34.79 2.20
C TYR A 412 -3.15 -34.47 1.38
N GLU A 413 -3.31 -34.19 0.10
CA GLU A 413 -2.25 -34.12 -0.90
C GLU A 413 -1.25 -33.02 -0.57
N LEU A 414 -1.74 -31.81 -0.27
CA LEU A 414 -0.90 -30.69 0.12
C LEU A 414 -0.16 -30.94 1.44
N PRO A 415 -0.82 -31.28 2.57
CA PRO A 415 -0.12 -31.67 3.78
C PRO A 415 0.95 -32.76 3.56
N ASN A 416 0.63 -33.80 2.78
CA ASN A 416 1.56 -34.87 2.47
C ASN A 416 2.80 -34.35 1.74
N VAL A 417 2.63 -33.58 0.66
CA VAL A 417 3.74 -33.02 -0.13
C VAL A 417 4.55 -32.03 0.69
N ILE A 418 3.90 -31.15 1.47
CA ILE A 418 4.59 -30.21 2.37
C ILE A 418 5.45 -30.97 3.37
N ASP A 419 4.91 -32.01 4.01
CA ASP A 419 5.63 -32.74 5.05
C ASP A 419 6.77 -33.60 4.53
N LYS A 420 6.71 -34.01 3.27
CA LYS A 420 7.73 -34.86 2.64
C LYS A 420 8.84 -34.06 1.97
N THR A 421 8.51 -32.96 1.30
CA THR A 421 9.47 -32.16 0.54
C THR A 421 10.01 -30.96 1.32
N LYS A 422 9.21 -30.40 2.25
CA LYS A 422 9.47 -29.13 2.93
C LYS A 422 9.73 -27.96 1.97
N ASN A 423 9.25 -28.07 0.73
CA ASN A 423 9.49 -27.11 -0.34
C ASN A 423 8.22 -26.95 -1.19
N VAL A 424 7.19 -26.34 -0.60
CA VAL A 424 5.92 -26.04 -1.28
C VAL A 424 5.69 -24.53 -1.28
N MET A 425 5.30 -23.99 -2.42
CA MET A 425 5.06 -22.56 -2.62
C MET A 425 3.65 -22.30 -3.17
N TYR A 426 2.90 -21.42 -2.52
CA TYR A 426 1.75 -20.76 -3.11
C TYR A 426 2.16 -19.36 -3.57
N VAL A 427 2.12 -19.16 -4.87
CA VAL A 427 2.34 -17.86 -5.52
C VAL A 427 0.97 -17.29 -5.85
N GLN A 428 0.74 -16.02 -5.55
CA GLN A 428 -0.55 -15.36 -5.77
C GLN A 428 -0.36 -13.94 -6.33
N GLY A 429 -1.23 -13.55 -7.25
CA GLY A 429 -1.39 -12.20 -7.75
C GLY A 429 -2.31 -11.36 -6.87
N GLY A 430 -1.84 -10.19 -6.45
CA GLY A 430 -2.62 -9.26 -5.61
C GLY A 430 -3.87 -8.70 -6.29
N THR A 431 -3.93 -8.75 -7.64
CA THR A 431 -5.03 -8.22 -8.45
C THR A 431 -5.87 -9.31 -9.11
N ASP A 432 -5.65 -10.58 -8.75
CA ASP A 432 -6.50 -11.70 -9.16
C ASP A 432 -7.82 -11.70 -8.36
N PHE A 433 -8.94 -11.54 -9.07
CA PHE A 433 -10.28 -11.59 -8.48
C PHE A 433 -10.92 -12.98 -8.57
N ILE A 434 -10.51 -13.84 -9.51
CA ILE A 434 -11.08 -15.18 -9.61
C ILE A 434 -10.63 -16.05 -8.43
N LEU A 435 -9.35 -15.98 -8.05
CA LEU A 435 -8.79 -16.70 -6.91
C LEU A 435 -7.99 -15.76 -5.99
N PRO A 436 -8.68 -14.92 -5.20
CA PRO A 436 -8.03 -13.93 -4.35
C PRO A 436 -7.00 -14.52 -3.37
N PRO A 437 -5.83 -13.87 -3.16
CA PRO A 437 -4.82 -14.34 -2.21
C PRO A 437 -5.36 -14.51 -0.78
N SER A 438 -6.32 -13.67 -0.41
CA SER A 438 -7.01 -13.72 0.87
C SER A 438 -7.81 -15.01 1.07
N GLY A 439 -8.37 -15.58 0.00
CA GLY A 439 -9.07 -16.86 0.04
C GLY A 439 -8.12 -18.03 0.27
N VAL A 440 -6.95 -18.02 -0.37
CA VAL A 440 -5.88 -19.00 -0.12
C VAL A 440 -5.41 -18.93 1.33
N LEU A 441 -5.19 -17.73 1.87
CA LEU A 441 -4.80 -17.56 3.27
C LEU A 441 -5.88 -18.06 4.25
N LEU A 442 -7.16 -17.83 3.95
CA LEU A 442 -8.27 -18.38 4.74
C LEU A 442 -8.30 -19.91 4.70
N GLY A 443 -8.09 -20.50 3.53
CA GLY A 443 -7.99 -21.95 3.34
C GLY A 443 -6.82 -22.55 4.11
N ILE A 444 -5.64 -21.92 4.07
CA ILE A 444 -4.46 -22.34 4.82
C ILE A 444 -4.73 -22.34 6.34
N GLN A 445 -5.47 -21.37 6.87
CA GLN A 445 -5.83 -21.36 8.30
C GLN A 445 -6.70 -22.56 8.73
N ASN A 446 -7.28 -23.32 7.78
CA ASN A 446 -7.98 -24.57 8.04
C ASN A 446 -7.15 -25.83 7.75
N MET A 447 -5.98 -25.70 7.15
CA MET A 447 -5.12 -26.83 6.79
C MET A 447 -4.18 -27.19 7.94
N THR A 448 -4.01 -28.48 8.22
CA THR A 448 -3.03 -28.95 9.22
C THR A 448 -1.84 -29.59 8.53
N TRP A 449 -0.63 -29.11 8.83
CA TRP A 449 0.63 -29.68 8.32
C TRP A 449 1.73 -29.53 9.35
N GLY A 450 2.74 -30.41 9.34
CA GLY A 450 3.84 -30.36 10.30
C GLY A 450 3.38 -30.41 11.76
N GLY A 451 2.22 -31.04 12.01
CA GLY A 451 1.61 -31.18 13.33
C GLY A 451 0.89 -29.95 13.88
N GLN A 452 0.69 -28.89 13.09
CA GLN A 452 0.01 -27.66 13.53
C GLN A 452 -1.04 -27.21 12.51
N LEU A 453 -2.15 -26.66 13.00
CA LEU A 453 -3.20 -26.04 12.19
C LEU A 453 -2.74 -24.65 11.76
N GLY A 454 -2.84 -24.32 10.47
CA GLY A 454 -2.63 -22.99 9.91
C GLY A 454 -1.27 -22.35 10.20
N PHE A 455 -1.06 -21.16 9.64
CA PHE A 455 0.10 -20.35 10.02
C PHE A 455 -0.06 -19.83 11.45
N GLN A 456 1.03 -19.89 12.22
CA GLN A 456 1.06 -19.40 13.60
C GLN A 456 1.31 -17.89 13.66
N SER A 457 1.89 -17.32 12.60
CA SER A 457 2.13 -15.89 12.46
C SER A 457 1.51 -15.34 11.18
N ARG A 458 1.12 -14.06 11.23
CA ARG A 458 0.60 -13.36 10.06
C ARG A 458 1.72 -13.14 9.02
N PRO A 459 1.45 -13.39 7.72
CA PRO A 459 2.36 -13.00 6.64
C PRO A 459 2.65 -11.51 6.65
N THR A 460 3.91 -11.13 6.88
CA THR A 460 4.36 -9.73 6.91
C THR A 460 5.73 -9.51 6.29
N ASP A 461 6.41 -10.57 5.88
CA ASP A 461 7.78 -10.49 5.38
C ASP A 461 7.76 -9.88 3.97
N PRO A 462 8.71 -8.99 3.63
CA PRO A 462 8.71 -8.34 2.32
C PRO A 462 9.09 -9.33 1.23
N PHE A 463 8.36 -9.37 0.12
CA PHE A 463 8.82 -10.06 -1.09
C PHE A 463 9.66 -9.08 -1.92
N TYR A 464 10.96 -9.36 -2.05
CA TYR A 464 11.94 -8.51 -2.72
C TYR A 464 12.37 -9.10 -4.08
N VAL A 465 12.30 -8.26 -5.11
CA VAL A 465 12.86 -8.52 -6.44
C VAL A 465 14.16 -7.73 -6.61
N PRO A 466 15.31 -8.38 -6.90
CA PRO A 466 16.58 -7.69 -7.06
C PRO A 466 16.61 -6.73 -8.24
N ARG A 467 17.54 -5.78 -8.17
CA ARG A 467 17.91 -4.99 -9.33
C ARG A 467 18.60 -5.86 -10.36
N TRP A 468 18.25 -5.64 -11.61
CA TRP A 468 18.83 -6.33 -12.77
C TRP A 468 19.33 -5.37 -13.87
N GLY A 469 19.42 -4.06 -13.57
CA GLY A 469 20.10 -3.03 -14.38
C GLY A 469 19.30 -2.54 -15.60
N SER A 470 19.43 -1.26 -15.98
CA SER A 470 18.83 -0.71 -17.22
C SER A 470 19.59 -1.10 -18.50
N GLY A 471 20.87 -1.44 -18.40
CA GLY A 471 21.76 -1.73 -19.54
C GLY A 471 22.06 -3.19 -19.83
N VAL A 472 21.54 -4.14 -19.03
CA VAL A 472 21.70 -5.59 -19.29
C VAL A 472 20.69 -6.10 -20.33
N LEU A 473 19.60 -5.36 -20.51
CA LEU A 473 18.60 -5.58 -21.53
C LEU A 473 18.29 -4.21 -22.15
N GLU A 474 18.92 -3.88 -23.28
CA GLU A 474 18.60 -2.67 -24.05
C GLU A 474 17.40 -2.93 -24.99
N GLY A 475 16.45 -1.98 -25.07
CA GLY A 475 15.33 -2.00 -26.03
C GLY A 475 13.96 -2.38 -25.45
N ASN A 476 12.96 -2.53 -26.31
CA ASN A 476 11.63 -3.04 -25.94
C ASN A 476 11.67 -4.57 -25.85
N TYR A 477 11.89 -5.12 -24.66
CA TYR A 477 11.81 -6.57 -24.38
C TYR A 477 10.71 -6.88 -23.38
N TYR A 478 10.31 -8.15 -23.32
CA TYR A 478 9.32 -8.62 -22.37
C TYR A 478 9.77 -8.44 -20.92
N GLY A 479 8.91 -7.88 -20.05
CA GLY A 479 9.26 -7.53 -18.67
C GLY A 479 9.68 -6.07 -18.47
N SER A 480 10.18 -5.38 -19.51
CA SER A 480 10.64 -3.98 -19.40
C SER A 480 9.53 -2.98 -19.03
N THR A 481 8.28 -3.31 -19.33
CA THR A 481 7.09 -2.50 -19.07
C THR A 481 6.18 -3.08 -17.98
N LEU A 482 6.62 -4.13 -17.28
CA LEU A 482 5.85 -4.76 -16.22
C LEU A 482 6.05 -4.02 -14.88
N PRO A 483 5.04 -4.05 -13.99
CA PRO A 483 5.06 -3.28 -12.73
C PRO A 483 6.06 -3.79 -11.69
N ASP A 484 6.71 -4.95 -11.88
CA ASP A 484 7.49 -5.67 -10.88
C ASP A 484 9.02 -5.47 -10.97
N ARG A 485 9.47 -4.35 -11.55
CA ARG A 485 10.87 -4.13 -11.96
C ARG A 485 11.94 -4.48 -10.90
N ALA A 486 11.88 -3.93 -9.68
CA ALA A 486 12.79 -4.24 -8.58
C ALA A 486 12.30 -3.61 -7.27
N GLY A 487 12.76 -4.12 -6.13
CA GLY A 487 12.39 -3.64 -4.79
C GLY A 487 11.40 -4.55 -4.09
N VAL A 488 10.73 -4.03 -3.06
CA VAL A 488 9.66 -4.76 -2.38
C VAL A 488 8.40 -4.68 -3.23
N VAL A 489 8.06 -5.78 -3.90
CA VAL A 489 6.92 -5.86 -4.84
C VAL A 489 5.71 -6.59 -4.24
N GLY A 490 5.83 -7.09 -3.01
CA GLY A 490 4.81 -7.92 -2.42
C GLY A 490 5.09 -8.32 -0.97
N THR A 491 4.38 -9.35 -0.51
CA THR A 491 4.55 -9.96 0.81
C THR A 491 4.81 -11.45 0.65
N THR A 492 5.69 -12.00 1.48
CA THR A 492 5.96 -13.43 1.56
C THR A 492 5.88 -13.90 3.01
N HIS A 493 5.76 -15.22 3.20
CA HIS A 493 5.84 -15.86 4.50
C HIS A 493 6.20 -17.33 4.32
N THR A 494 7.04 -17.87 5.19
CA THR A 494 7.42 -19.28 5.15
C THR A 494 7.29 -19.90 6.54
N GLU A 495 6.55 -21.00 6.65
CA GLU A 495 6.41 -21.75 7.90
C GLU A 495 6.33 -23.26 7.63
N ARG A 496 7.15 -24.05 8.34
CA ARG A 496 7.15 -25.52 8.28
C ARG A 496 7.24 -26.13 6.87
N GLY A 497 7.91 -25.44 5.94
CA GLY A 497 8.12 -25.91 4.56
C GLY A 497 7.06 -25.46 3.55
N LEU A 498 6.06 -24.68 3.99
CA LEU A 498 5.10 -24.00 3.12
C LEU A 498 5.49 -22.52 3.02
N THR A 499 5.61 -22.01 1.81
CA THR A 499 5.80 -20.58 1.50
C THR A 499 4.55 -20.04 0.83
N VAL A 500 4.05 -18.90 1.28
CA VAL A 500 3.08 -18.09 0.53
C VAL A 500 3.78 -16.82 0.06
N VAL A 501 3.54 -16.41 -1.16
CA VAL A 501 4.00 -15.13 -1.71
C VAL A 501 2.89 -14.48 -2.51
N VAL A 502 2.65 -13.20 -2.24
CA VAL A 502 1.69 -12.36 -2.94
C VAL A 502 2.44 -11.25 -3.67
N THR A 503 2.33 -11.20 -4.99
CA THR A 503 2.89 -10.14 -5.83
C THR A 503 1.84 -9.04 -6.03
N GLY A 504 2.06 -7.85 -5.48
CA GLY A 504 0.98 -6.88 -5.28
C GLY A 504 0.30 -6.33 -6.54
N LEU A 505 1.02 -6.23 -7.65
CA LEU A 505 0.53 -5.70 -8.94
C LEU A 505 0.50 -6.78 -10.03
N SER A 506 0.33 -8.04 -9.64
CA SER A 506 0.19 -9.17 -10.56
C SER A 506 -1.23 -9.70 -10.53
N GLY A 507 -1.77 -10.05 -11.71
CA GLY A 507 -2.99 -10.84 -11.84
C GLY A 507 -2.73 -12.35 -11.74
N HIS A 508 -3.72 -13.11 -12.18
CA HIS A 508 -3.83 -14.58 -12.16
C HIS A 508 -2.65 -15.28 -12.85
N GLU A 509 -2.28 -14.81 -14.04
CA GLU A 509 -1.17 -15.36 -14.81
C GLU A 509 0.13 -14.71 -14.32
N GLY A 510 0.61 -15.13 -13.15
CA GLY A 510 1.70 -14.48 -12.41
C GLY A 510 2.89 -14.04 -13.27
N PRO A 511 3.53 -14.95 -14.03
CA PRO A 511 4.64 -14.59 -14.92
C PRO A 511 4.25 -13.65 -16.08
N GLN A 512 2.99 -13.66 -16.55
CA GLN A 512 2.50 -12.72 -17.58
C GLN A 512 2.43 -11.27 -17.09
N TYR A 513 2.05 -11.05 -15.84
CA TYR A 513 1.91 -9.72 -15.25
C TYR A 513 3.15 -9.28 -14.47
N ALA A 514 3.96 -10.21 -13.96
CA ALA A 514 5.13 -9.94 -13.15
C ALA A 514 6.26 -10.96 -13.39
N SER A 515 6.89 -10.88 -14.56
CA SER A 515 7.84 -11.91 -15.02
C SER A 515 9.13 -11.99 -14.19
N THR A 516 9.64 -10.87 -13.67
CA THR A 516 10.87 -10.86 -12.84
C THR A 516 10.62 -11.40 -11.45
N ALA A 517 9.45 -11.09 -10.89
CA ALA A 517 8.98 -11.67 -9.64
C ALA A 517 8.78 -13.19 -9.77
N ALA A 518 8.12 -13.64 -10.84
CA ALA A 518 7.94 -15.06 -11.14
C ALA A 518 9.28 -15.80 -11.30
N PHE A 519 10.25 -15.18 -11.97
CA PHE A 519 11.60 -15.73 -12.09
C PHE A 519 12.30 -15.89 -10.73
N ARG A 520 12.19 -14.90 -9.85
CA ARG A 520 12.70 -14.96 -8.45
C ARG A 520 11.97 -16.03 -7.63
N GLN A 521 10.67 -16.23 -7.84
CA GLN A 521 9.91 -17.31 -7.18
C GLN A 521 10.42 -18.69 -7.61
N LEU A 522 10.73 -18.88 -8.90
CA LEU A 522 11.36 -20.11 -9.37
C LEU A 522 12.77 -20.30 -8.78
N GLU A 523 13.58 -19.25 -8.64
CA GLU A 523 14.87 -19.34 -7.94
C GLU A 523 14.72 -19.89 -6.53
N LYS A 524 13.68 -19.45 -5.79
CA LYS A 524 13.40 -19.96 -4.45
C LYS A 524 12.99 -21.43 -4.47
N LEU A 525 12.10 -21.83 -5.38
CA LEU A 525 11.65 -23.23 -5.51
C LEU A 525 12.81 -24.18 -5.79
N LEU A 526 13.71 -23.77 -6.69
CA LEU A 526 14.90 -24.54 -7.10
C LEU A 526 16.05 -24.46 -6.07
N GLY A 527 15.83 -23.83 -4.91
CA GLY A 527 16.84 -23.68 -3.86
C GLY A 527 18.05 -22.83 -4.26
N ARG A 528 17.86 -21.88 -5.18
CA ARG A 528 18.91 -20.92 -5.61
C ARG A 528 19.05 -19.75 -4.65
N VAL A 529 17.97 -19.42 -3.94
CA VAL A 529 17.93 -18.40 -2.88
C VAL A 529 17.24 -18.96 -1.64
N ASP A 530 17.70 -18.52 -0.46
CA ASP A 530 17.19 -19.02 0.82
C ASP A 530 15.87 -18.37 1.21
N SER A 531 15.68 -17.08 0.91
CA SER A 531 14.44 -16.36 1.19
C SER A 531 14.05 -15.44 0.03
N LEU A 532 12.74 -15.25 -0.13
CA LEU A 532 12.16 -14.25 -1.03
C LEU A 532 12.27 -12.82 -0.46
N SER A 533 12.69 -12.67 0.80
CA SER A 533 13.01 -11.36 1.40
C SER A 533 14.48 -10.96 1.24
N ASP A 534 15.32 -11.85 0.72
CA ASP A 534 16.74 -11.57 0.56
C ASP A 534 16.99 -10.58 -0.58
N THR A 535 17.92 -9.66 -0.32
CA THR A 535 18.36 -8.68 -1.33
C THR A 535 19.48 -9.20 -2.22
N VAL A 536 19.74 -10.51 -2.21
CA VAL A 536 20.78 -11.12 -3.06
C VAL A 536 20.44 -10.98 -4.54
N PRO A 537 21.43 -10.71 -5.42
CA PRO A 537 21.22 -10.65 -6.87
C PRO A 537 20.54 -11.90 -7.43
N PHE A 538 20.00 -11.79 -8.65
CA PHE A 538 19.63 -12.98 -9.44
C PHE A 538 20.85 -13.86 -9.69
N THR A 539 20.62 -15.17 -9.79
CA THR A 539 21.67 -16.19 -9.88
C THR A 539 22.23 -16.39 -11.28
N LEU A 540 21.60 -15.81 -12.31
CA LEU A 540 22.14 -15.83 -13.66
C LEU A 540 23.53 -15.15 -13.71
N PRO A 541 24.50 -15.70 -14.45
CA PRO A 541 25.87 -15.17 -14.52
C PRO A 541 25.99 -13.69 -14.89
N GLU A 542 25.06 -13.22 -15.73
CA GLU A 542 24.97 -11.84 -16.21
C GLU A 542 24.40 -10.91 -15.14
N LEU A 543 23.51 -11.40 -14.27
CA LEU A 543 22.78 -10.60 -13.27
C LEU A 543 23.44 -10.63 -11.89
N ARG A 544 24.19 -11.69 -11.54
CA ARG A 544 24.81 -11.87 -10.21
C ARG A 544 25.82 -10.80 -9.82
N LYS A 545 26.34 -10.04 -10.79
CA LYS A 545 27.33 -8.96 -10.58
C LYS A 545 26.69 -7.61 -10.29
N ILE A 546 25.37 -7.51 -10.42
CA ILE A 546 24.64 -6.25 -10.28
C ILE A 546 24.57 -5.91 -8.79
N VAL A 547 25.10 -4.74 -8.45
CA VAL A 547 25.14 -4.25 -7.07
C VAL A 547 23.72 -4.03 -6.57
N GLN A 548 23.39 -4.67 -5.46
CA GLN A 548 22.11 -4.54 -4.77
C GLN A 548 22.22 -3.49 -3.66
N ASP A 549 21.09 -2.97 -3.23
CA ASP A 549 21.08 -2.07 -2.08
C ASP A 549 21.49 -2.84 -0.81
N GLU A 550 22.38 -2.27 -0.01
CA GLU A 550 22.85 -2.88 1.24
C GLU A 550 21.73 -3.08 2.28
N LYS A 551 20.57 -2.42 2.10
CA LYS A 551 19.42 -2.53 2.98
C LYS A 551 18.12 -2.47 2.18
N PRO A 552 17.10 -3.29 2.53
CA PRO A 552 15.77 -3.13 1.98
C PRO A 552 15.27 -1.71 2.29
N LEU A 553 14.67 -1.06 1.29
CA LEU A 553 13.96 0.20 1.44
C LEU A 553 12.71 -0.03 2.31
N GLY A 554 12.92 -0.09 3.62
CA GLY A 554 11.87 -0.21 4.62
C GLY A 554 11.20 1.14 4.88
N LYS A 555 9.98 1.10 5.44
CA LYS A 555 9.18 2.23 5.91
C LYS A 555 9.91 3.08 6.97
N GLY A 556 10.93 3.81 6.58
CA GLY A 556 11.77 4.66 7.42
C GLY A 556 11.12 5.99 7.76
N THR A 557 10.34 6.04 8.83
CA THR A 557 10.21 7.30 9.55
C THR A 557 11.60 7.68 10.07
N TYR A 558 12.23 8.70 9.47
CA TYR A 558 13.42 9.32 10.05
C TYR A 558 13.00 10.00 11.35
N PRO A 559 13.50 9.56 12.52
CA PRO A 559 13.10 10.16 13.78
C PRO A 559 13.68 11.58 13.84
N ILE A 560 12.81 12.59 13.94
CA ILE A 560 13.19 13.96 14.26
C ILE A 560 12.72 14.26 15.71
N PRO A 561 13.20 13.50 16.71
CA PRO A 561 12.59 13.47 18.04
C PRO A 561 12.61 14.85 18.69
N PHE A 562 13.64 15.66 18.41
CA PHE A 562 13.73 17.00 18.96
C PHE A 562 12.60 17.93 18.51
N LEU A 563 12.30 18.01 17.21
CA LEU A 563 11.21 18.86 16.70
C LEU A 563 9.84 18.31 17.13
N VAL A 564 9.69 16.99 17.14
CA VAL A 564 8.46 16.34 17.60
C VAL A 564 8.22 16.64 19.10
N LEU A 565 9.25 16.64 19.94
CA LEU A 565 9.14 17.01 21.35
C LEU A 565 8.74 18.48 21.54
N LEU A 566 9.31 19.41 20.76
CA LEU A 566 8.92 20.83 20.79
C LEU A 566 7.45 21.02 20.40
N ASN A 567 7.00 20.30 19.37
CA ASN A 567 5.62 20.35 18.93
C ASN A 567 4.66 19.72 19.95
N LEU A 568 5.05 18.58 20.55
CA LEU A 568 4.30 17.95 21.65
C LEU A 568 4.15 18.92 22.83
N ALA A 569 5.24 19.55 23.27
CA ALA A 569 5.20 20.54 24.34
C ALA A 569 4.26 21.72 24.01
N THR A 570 4.27 22.16 22.75
CA THR A 570 3.42 23.26 22.28
C THR A 570 1.93 22.89 22.31
N LEU A 571 1.54 21.77 21.71
CA LEU A 571 0.14 21.34 21.68
C LEU A 571 -0.36 20.99 23.10
N THR A 572 0.47 20.33 23.91
CA THR A 572 0.14 20.02 25.31
C THR A 572 -0.03 21.29 26.15
N GLY A 573 0.82 22.30 25.97
CA GLY A 573 0.73 23.55 26.75
C GLY A 573 -0.51 24.39 26.42
N PHE A 574 -0.93 24.47 25.15
CA PHE A 574 -2.22 25.10 24.82
C PHE A 574 -3.39 24.38 25.49
N ASN A 575 -3.38 23.05 25.47
CA ASN A 575 -4.41 22.26 26.14
C ASN A 575 -4.44 22.51 27.66
N VAL A 576 -3.27 22.65 28.30
CA VAL A 576 -3.14 23.03 29.72
C VAL A 576 -3.87 24.34 30.00
N ILE A 577 -3.59 25.39 29.22
CA ILE A 577 -4.21 26.72 29.38
C ILE A 577 -5.73 26.62 29.18
N ILE A 578 -6.17 25.92 28.14
CA ILE A 578 -7.60 25.79 27.82
C ILE A 578 -8.34 25.04 28.94
N CYS A 579 -7.78 23.97 29.49
CA CYS A 579 -8.36 23.26 30.63
C CYS A 579 -8.47 24.16 31.87
N VAL A 580 -7.48 25.02 32.13
CA VAL A 580 -7.54 26.00 33.24
C VAL A 580 -8.68 26.99 33.05
N VAL A 581 -8.80 27.59 31.87
CA VAL A 581 -9.87 28.57 31.58
C VAL A 581 -11.25 27.93 31.67
N GLY A 582 -11.43 26.71 31.13
CA GLY A 582 -12.69 25.98 31.28
C GLY A 582 -13.01 25.66 32.73
N GLY A 583 -12.01 25.25 33.52
CA GLY A 583 -12.17 25.02 34.96
C GLY A 583 -12.56 26.29 35.74
N GLN A 584 -11.97 27.44 35.40
CA GLN A 584 -12.35 28.74 35.95
C GLN A 584 -13.81 29.10 35.63
N CYS A 585 -14.25 28.91 34.39
CA CYS A 585 -15.65 29.16 33.97
C CYS A 585 -16.65 28.31 34.76
N LEU A 586 -16.40 27.00 34.86
CA LEU A 586 -17.26 26.08 35.62
C LEU A 586 -17.29 26.43 37.11
N SER A 587 -16.14 26.82 37.68
CA SER A 587 -16.07 27.20 39.09
C SER A 587 -16.87 28.47 39.38
N ALA A 588 -16.74 29.50 38.54
CA ALA A 588 -17.41 30.79 38.71
C ALA A 588 -18.94 30.68 38.77
N ILE A 589 -19.55 29.87 37.92
CA ILE A 589 -21.03 29.70 37.90
C ILE A 589 -21.57 28.79 39.00
N SER A 590 -20.72 27.89 39.50
CA SER A 590 -21.05 26.92 40.55
C SER A 590 -21.02 27.52 41.95
N SER A 591 -20.60 28.79 42.07
CA SER A 591 -20.46 29.50 43.35
C SER A 591 -19.58 28.73 44.35
N GLY A 592 -18.53 28.07 43.84
CA GLY A 592 -17.56 27.30 44.62
C GLY A 592 -17.90 25.81 44.84
N SER A 593 -19.09 25.33 44.43
CA SER A 593 -19.43 23.90 44.55
C SER A 593 -18.58 23.01 43.62
N ILE A 594 -18.17 23.54 42.47
CA ILE A 594 -17.13 22.96 41.61
C ILE A 594 -15.86 23.77 41.81
N THR A 595 -14.81 23.14 42.34
CA THR A 595 -13.50 23.79 42.45
C THR A 595 -12.85 23.90 41.06
N PRO A 596 -11.97 24.89 40.84
CA PRO A 596 -11.23 25.01 39.57
C PRO A 596 -10.50 23.72 39.18
N THR A 597 -9.95 23.01 40.17
CA THR A 597 -9.33 21.68 40.01
C THR A 597 -10.30 20.65 39.42
N VAL A 598 -11.51 20.55 39.97
CA VAL A 598 -12.54 19.63 39.46
C VAL A 598 -12.97 20.06 38.05
N GLY A 599 -13.11 21.36 37.81
CA GLY A 599 -13.41 21.90 36.49
C GLY A 599 -12.36 21.54 35.43
N ILE A 600 -11.07 21.65 35.77
CA ILE A 600 -9.94 21.23 34.90
C ILE A 600 -10.08 19.75 34.52
N VAL A 601 -10.35 18.88 35.49
CA VAL A 601 -10.52 17.43 35.26
C VAL A 601 -11.71 17.16 34.34
N ILE A 602 -12.85 17.84 34.56
CA ILE A 602 -14.04 17.69 33.70
C ILE A 602 -13.71 18.02 32.25
N ILE A 603 -13.07 19.16 31.99
CA ILE A 603 -12.74 19.58 30.62
C ILE A 603 -11.76 18.62 29.96
N ALA A 604 -10.73 18.16 30.69
CA ALA A 604 -9.74 17.21 30.16
C ALA A 604 -10.38 15.85 29.81
N ILE A 605 -11.25 15.32 30.66
CA ILE A 605 -11.90 14.01 30.43
C ILE A 605 -12.92 14.09 29.30
N VAL A 606 -13.72 15.16 29.23
CA VAL A 606 -14.65 15.33 28.11
C VAL A 606 -13.90 15.47 26.78
N SER A 607 -12.79 16.20 26.77
CA SER A 607 -11.91 16.32 25.59
C SER A 607 -11.34 14.96 25.17
N LEU A 608 -10.91 14.15 26.14
CA LEU A 608 -10.44 12.78 25.89
C LEU A 608 -11.53 11.95 25.21
N ILE A 609 -12.76 11.92 25.75
CA ILE A 609 -13.86 11.10 25.22
C ILE A 609 -14.14 11.41 23.74
N VAL A 610 -14.23 12.68 23.38
CA VAL A 610 -14.50 13.09 21.98
C VAL A 610 -13.31 12.74 21.08
N SER A 611 -12.07 12.98 21.53
CA SER A 611 -10.86 12.61 20.77
C SER A 611 -10.72 11.08 20.59
N PHE A 612 -11.25 10.28 21.53
CA PHE A 612 -11.21 8.82 21.50
C PHE A 612 -12.10 8.22 20.41
N ALA A 613 -13.15 8.94 20.00
CA ALA A 613 -14.15 8.47 19.05
C ALA A 613 -13.69 8.52 17.57
N GLY A 614 -12.45 8.94 17.31
CA GLY A 614 -11.83 8.95 15.98
C GLY A 614 -12.18 10.18 15.13
N PHE A 615 -11.50 10.32 13.99
CA PHE A 615 -11.58 11.51 13.13
C PHE A 615 -13.01 11.81 12.63
N LYS A 616 -13.81 10.79 12.28
CA LYS A 616 -15.18 11.02 11.78
C LYS A 616 -16.07 11.71 12.81
N VAL A 617 -16.03 11.27 14.07
CA VAL A 617 -16.82 11.86 15.16
C VAL A 617 -16.30 13.25 15.51
N LEU A 618 -14.97 13.40 15.59
CA LEU A 618 -14.33 14.69 15.78
C LEU A 618 -14.75 15.69 14.68
N HIS A 619 -14.75 15.28 13.42
CA HIS A 619 -15.10 16.16 12.30
C HIS A 619 -16.56 16.62 12.33
N ILE A 620 -17.48 15.73 12.70
CA ILE A 620 -18.90 16.09 12.91
C ILE A 620 -19.00 17.09 14.08
N PHE A 621 -18.33 16.81 15.19
CA PHE A 621 -18.34 17.69 16.35
C PHE A 621 -17.81 19.09 16.00
N GLU A 622 -16.64 19.20 15.37
CA GLU A 622 -16.04 20.47 14.95
C GLU A 622 -16.91 21.24 13.94
N SER A 623 -17.65 20.53 13.08
CA SER A 623 -18.52 21.17 12.09
C SER A 623 -19.66 21.95 12.74
N PHE A 624 -20.14 21.51 13.91
CA PHE A 624 -21.32 22.10 14.55
C PHE A 624 -21.03 22.82 15.87
N SER A 625 -19.93 22.52 16.55
CA SER A 625 -19.58 23.08 17.86
C SER A 625 -19.40 24.61 17.84
N SER A 626 -19.02 25.17 16.69
CA SER A 626 -18.85 26.62 16.49
C SER A 626 -20.15 27.42 16.57
N ILE A 627 -21.30 26.82 16.24
CA ILE A 627 -22.60 27.49 16.24
C ILE A 627 -23.02 27.92 17.66
N PRO A 628 -23.14 27.02 18.65
CA PRO A 628 -23.48 27.42 20.03
C PRO A 628 -22.40 28.30 20.66
N ALA A 629 -21.12 28.09 20.30
CA ALA A 629 -20.03 28.94 20.75
C ALA A 629 -20.22 30.40 20.32
N LEU A 630 -20.46 30.63 19.03
CA LEU A 630 -20.68 31.96 18.48
C LEU A 630 -21.89 32.66 19.13
N ILE A 631 -23.01 31.95 19.28
CA ILE A 631 -24.21 32.47 19.93
C ILE A 631 -23.89 32.90 21.38
N SER A 632 -23.19 32.06 22.14
CA SER A 632 -22.82 32.36 23.53
C SER A 632 -21.94 33.61 23.67
N ILE A 633 -21.02 33.82 22.73
CA ILE A 633 -20.12 34.98 22.69
C ILE A 633 -20.89 36.25 22.33
N ILE A 634 -21.78 36.20 21.34
CA ILE A 634 -22.64 37.34 20.96
C ILE A 634 -23.52 37.76 22.14
N ILE A 635 -24.13 36.80 22.84
CA ILE A 635 -24.93 37.09 24.05
C ILE A 635 -24.08 37.76 25.11
N THR A 636 -22.85 37.28 25.34
CA THR A 636 -21.96 37.84 26.36
C THR A 636 -21.51 39.26 26.02
N ALA A 637 -21.14 39.52 24.78
CA ALA A 637 -20.81 40.85 24.30
C ALA A 637 -22.01 41.80 24.40
N GLY A 638 -23.22 41.32 24.08
CA GLY A 638 -24.45 42.12 24.18
C GLY A 638 -24.84 42.44 25.63
N VAL A 639 -24.90 41.44 26.50
CA VAL A 639 -25.30 41.60 27.91
C VAL A 639 -24.26 42.38 28.71
N GLY A 640 -22.97 42.10 28.49
CA GLY A 640 -21.85 42.82 29.12
C GLY A 640 -21.50 44.16 28.44
N GLY A 641 -22.16 44.51 27.33
CA GLY A 641 -21.74 45.59 26.44
C GLY A 641 -21.66 46.97 27.10
N ASN A 642 -22.58 47.27 28.03
CA ASN A 642 -22.52 48.53 28.78
C ASN A 642 -21.23 48.66 29.62
N GLY A 643 -20.73 47.54 30.17
CA GLY A 643 -19.46 47.51 30.91
C GLY A 643 -18.25 47.79 30.02
N LEU A 644 -18.30 47.42 28.73
CA LEU A 644 -17.22 47.66 27.77
C LEU A 644 -17.02 49.16 27.47
N THR A 645 -18.00 50.02 27.74
CA THR A 645 -17.83 51.48 27.56
C THR A 645 -16.91 52.10 28.60
N LYS A 646 -16.67 51.43 29.73
CA LYS A 646 -15.87 51.95 30.85
C LYS A 646 -14.38 51.70 30.66
N GLN A 647 -13.84 52.04 29.49
CA GLN A 647 -12.42 51.85 29.21
C GLN A 647 -11.55 52.69 30.14
N SER A 648 -10.44 52.12 30.60
CA SER A 648 -9.36 52.86 31.24
C SER A 648 -8.40 53.34 30.16
N ALA A 649 -8.20 54.65 30.07
CA ALA A 649 -7.20 55.21 29.16
C ALA A 649 -5.80 54.89 29.70
N PRO A 650 -4.87 54.36 28.88
CA PRO A 650 -3.48 54.23 29.29
C PRO A 650 -2.89 55.62 29.58
N ALA A 651 -1.98 55.71 30.55
CA ALA A 651 -1.35 56.98 30.94
C ALA A 651 -0.47 57.59 29.83
N ASP A 652 0.10 56.75 28.97
CA ASP A 652 0.94 57.11 27.83
C ASP A 652 0.48 56.39 26.55
N GLY A 653 0.80 56.94 25.38
CA GLY A 653 0.54 56.28 24.10
C GLY A 653 1.39 55.00 23.92
N ALA A 654 0.88 54.03 23.15
CA ALA A 654 1.61 52.79 22.86
C ALA A 654 2.96 53.09 22.19
N THR A 655 4.04 52.56 22.75
CA THR A 655 5.38 52.70 22.18
C THR A 655 5.59 51.69 21.04
N ALA A 656 6.61 51.91 20.21
CA ALA A 656 6.97 50.95 19.16
C ALA A 656 7.32 49.55 19.74
N ALA A 657 7.91 49.51 20.94
CA ALA A 657 8.21 48.27 21.64
C ALA A 657 6.93 47.52 22.04
N ASP A 658 5.88 48.24 22.47
CA ASP A 658 4.59 47.64 22.84
C ASP A 658 3.88 47.07 21.60
N MET A 659 3.95 47.77 20.46
CA MET A 659 3.37 47.31 19.20
C MET A 659 4.07 46.04 18.68
N LEU A 660 5.40 45.97 18.76
CA LEU A 660 6.17 44.79 18.35
C LEU A 660 5.89 43.59 19.26
N THR A 661 5.90 43.81 20.58
CA THR A 661 5.60 42.77 21.57
C THR A 661 4.17 42.22 21.35
N PHE A 662 3.19 43.09 21.08
CA PHE A 662 1.83 42.67 20.76
C PHE A 662 1.75 41.87 19.46
N GLY A 663 2.43 42.31 18.40
CA GLY A 663 2.51 41.60 17.12
C GLY A 663 3.10 40.19 17.28
N MET A 664 4.15 40.05 18.08
CA MET A 664 4.75 38.77 18.42
C MET A 664 3.76 37.83 19.10
N ILE A 665 3.03 38.31 20.12
CA ILE A 665 2.04 37.51 20.85
C ILE A 665 0.94 37.01 19.90
N MET A 666 0.49 37.85 18.95
CA MET A 666 -0.49 37.42 17.94
C MET A 666 0.04 36.31 17.03
N ALA A 667 1.29 36.44 16.56
CA ALA A 667 1.93 35.42 15.74
C ALA A 667 2.15 34.11 16.51
N ALA A 668 2.60 34.22 17.76
CA ALA A 668 2.80 33.11 18.70
C ALA A 668 1.52 32.31 18.96
N TYR A 669 0.37 32.99 18.96
CA TYR A 669 -0.92 32.34 19.15
C TYR A 669 -1.39 31.57 17.91
N GLN A 670 -1.05 32.03 16.70
CA GLN A 670 -1.58 31.44 15.46
C GLN A 670 -0.72 30.33 14.88
N ILE A 671 0.59 30.55 14.80
CA ILE A 671 1.52 29.63 14.11
C ILE A 671 1.46 28.19 14.65
N PRO A 672 1.37 27.96 15.97
CA PRO A 672 1.31 26.61 16.54
C PRO A 672 0.14 25.74 16.02
N TRP A 673 -1.00 26.34 15.65
CA TRP A 673 -2.12 25.60 15.09
C TRP A 673 -1.83 25.05 13.69
N GLY A 674 -0.78 25.53 13.01
CA GLY A 674 -0.29 24.91 11.78
C GLY A 674 0.18 23.46 11.99
N ALA A 675 0.58 23.10 13.21
CA ALA A 675 1.13 21.78 13.49
C ALA A 675 0.09 20.65 13.52
N ILE A 676 -1.20 20.98 13.69
CA ILE A 676 -2.29 20.00 13.61
C ILE A 676 -2.78 19.79 12.16
N ALA A 677 -2.40 20.68 11.24
CA ALA A 677 -2.90 20.65 9.86
C ALA A 677 -2.51 19.37 9.11
N SER A 678 -1.29 18.87 9.33
CA SER A 678 -0.80 17.67 8.64
C SER A 678 -1.62 16.40 8.95
N ASP A 679 -2.10 16.24 10.18
CA ASP A 679 -2.91 15.07 10.57
C ASP A 679 -4.37 15.22 10.10
N LEU A 680 -4.93 16.42 10.09
CA LEU A 680 -6.34 16.61 9.70
C LEU A 680 -6.51 16.62 8.17
N THR A 681 -5.54 17.17 7.43
CA THR A 681 -5.63 17.29 5.96
C THR A 681 -5.42 15.97 5.23
N THR A 682 -4.81 14.95 5.85
CA THR A 682 -4.66 13.60 5.25
C THR A 682 -5.99 12.90 5.01
N TYR A 683 -7.07 13.36 5.66
CA TYR A 683 -8.41 12.82 5.50
C TYR A 683 -9.24 13.56 4.43
N PHE A 684 -8.69 14.58 3.79
CA PHE A 684 -9.39 15.33 2.74
C PHE A 684 -9.26 14.63 1.38
N ASP A 685 -10.29 14.75 0.55
CA ASP A 685 -10.27 14.23 -0.82
C ASP A 685 -9.18 14.97 -1.63
N PRO A 686 -8.24 14.25 -2.29
CA PRO A 686 -7.15 14.86 -3.06
C PRO A 686 -7.62 15.70 -4.26
N LYS A 687 -8.88 15.58 -4.70
CA LYS A 687 -9.49 16.39 -5.75
C LYS A 687 -9.85 17.81 -5.29
N VAL A 688 -9.83 18.07 -3.97
CA VAL A 688 -10.17 19.41 -3.44
C VAL A 688 -9.07 20.41 -3.81
N PRO A 689 -9.40 21.51 -4.49
CA PRO A 689 -8.39 22.47 -4.92
C PRO A 689 -7.78 23.21 -3.73
N SER A 690 -6.44 23.32 -3.72
CA SER A 690 -5.65 23.89 -2.62
C SER A 690 -6.04 25.32 -2.23
N TRP A 691 -6.49 26.14 -3.18
CA TRP A 691 -6.95 27.51 -2.88
C TRP A 691 -8.19 27.55 -1.97
N ARG A 692 -9.09 26.55 -2.09
CA ARG A 692 -10.27 26.48 -1.20
C ARG A 692 -9.84 26.14 0.22
N VAL A 693 -8.97 25.14 0.36
CA VAL A 693 -8.39 24.75 1.65
C VAL A 693 -7.73 25.96 2.29
N PHE A 694 -6.88 26.68 1.55
CA PHE A 694 -6.24 27.90 2.02
C PHE A 694 -7.24 28.95 2.49
N HIS A 695 -8.22 29.32 1.66
CA HIS A 695 -9.16 30.39 2.02
C HIS A 695 -10.07 30.02 3.19
N TYR A 696 -10.56 28.78 3.25
CA TYR A 696 -11.40 28.33 4.37
C TYR A 696 -10.62 28.31 5.68
N THR A 697 -9.40 27.78 5.68
CA THR A 697 -8.54 27.77 6.86
C THR A 697 -8.13 29.19 7.26
N TYR A 698 -7.68 30.02 6.31
CA TYR A 698 -7.22 31.38 6.59
C TYR A 698 -8.33 32.26 7.14
N TRP A 699 -9.48 32.34 6.47
CA TRP A 699 -10.60 33.16 6.94
C TRP A 699 -11.28 32.57 8.16
N GLY A 700 -11.30 31.24 8.28
CA GLY A 700 -11.79 30.51 9.44
C GLY A 700 -10.96 30.75 10.71
N LEU A 701 -9.66 31.02 10.58
CA LEU A 701 -8.80 31.39 11.72
C LEU A 701 -8.77 32.91 11.94
N LEU A 702 -8.57 33.70 10.88
CA LEU A 702 -8.38 35.15 10.99
C LEU A 702 -9.61 35.85 11.56
N THR A 703 -10.80 35.56 11.01
CA THR A 703 -12.04 36.27 11.35
C THR A 703 -12.40 36.13 12.84
N PRO A 704 -12.52 34.92 13.41
CA PRO A 704 -12.82 34.80 14.83
C PRO A 704 -11.67 35.31 15.70
N THR A 705 -10.41 35.09 15.32
CA THR A 705 -9.26 35.56 16.12
C THR A 705 -9.27 37.07 16.29
N VAL A 706 -9.41 37.83 15.21
CA VAL A 706 -9.40 39.30 15.26
C VAL A 706 -10.55 39.79 16.15
N LEU A 707 -11.76 39.24 15.96
CA LEU A 707 -12.94 39.64 16.74
C LEU A 707 -12.80 39.31 18.22
N LEU A 708 -12.37 38.08 18.56
CA LEU A 708 -12.26 37.61 19.94
C LEU A 708 -11.10 38.24 20.70
N MET A 709 -9.95 38.45 20.05
CA MET A 709 -8.83 39.17 20.65
C MET A 709 -9.19 40.64 20.90
N THR A 710 -9.89 41.28 19.97
CA THR A 710 -10.39 42.66 20.16
C THR A 710 -11.38 42.72 21.33
N LEU A 711 -12.30 41.75 21.41
CA LEU A 711 -13.24 41.66 22.53
C LEU A 711 -12.52 41.45 23.87
N GLY A 712 -11.53 40.55 23.92
CA GLY A 712 -10.70 40.31 25.11
C GLY A 712 -9.94 41.56 25.55
N ALA A 713 -9.31 42.28 24.61
CA ALA A 713 -8.64 43.55 24.88
C ALA A 713 -9.62 44.61 25.42
N ALA A 714 -10.82 44.71 24.84
CA ALA A 714 -11.85 45.62 25.33
C ALA A 714 -12.33 45.26 26.75
N ILE A 715 -12.46 43.97 27.06
CA ILE A 715 -12.80 43.50 28.42
C ILE A 715 -11.68 43.87 29.40
N ALA A 716 -10.42 43.61 29.03
CA ALA A 716 -9.26 43.92 29.86
C ALA A 716 -9.13 45.42 30.12
N GLY A 717 -9.30 46.27 29.09
CA GLY A 717 -9.24 47.73 29.22
C GLY A 717 -10.39 48.30 30.07
N ALA A 718 -11.54 47.64 30.09
CA ALA A 718 -12.68 48.02 30.94
C ALA A 718 -12.60 47.48 32.38
N LEU A 719 -11.75 46.49 32.65
CA LEU A 719 -11.66 45.80 33.94
C LEU A 719 -11.41 46.75 35.13
N PRO A 720 -10.48 47.73 35.06
CA PRO A 720 -10.19 48.61 36.20
C PRO A 720 -11.38 49.48 36.63
N ASN A 721 -12.27 49.82 35.70
CA ASN A 721 -13.44 50.66 35.94
C ASN A 721 -14.74 49.86 36.12
N ASN A 722 -14.66 48.53 36.18
CA ASN A 722 -15.79 47.64 36.46
C ASN A 722 -15.53 46.83 37.74
N PRO A 723 -15.93 47.33 38.93
CA PRO A 723 -15.67 46.67 40.21
C PRO A 723 -16.12 45.20 40.25
N ALA A 724 -17.31 44.88 39.73
CA ALA A 724 -17.83 43.52 39.69
C ALA A 724 -17.02 42.59 38.78
N TRP A 725 -16.48 43.09 37.66
CA TRP A 725 -15.62 42.30 36.78
C TRP A 725 -14.25 42.09 37.41
N LYS A 726 -13.72 43.11 38.09
CA LYS A 726 -12.46 43.03 38.83
C LYS A 726 -12.55 42.02 39.97
N GLU A 727 -13.60 42.08 40.79
CA GLU A 727 -13.86 41.11 41.86
C GLU A 727 -14.01 39.69 41.30
N GLY A 728 -14.75 39.52 40.20
CA GLY A 728 -14.86 38.25 39.49
C GLY A 728 -13.50 37.71 39.03
N ASN A 729 -12.64 38.58 38.47
CA ASN A 729 -11.29 38.21 38.05
C ASN A 729 -10.41 37.77 39.23
N GLU A 730 -10.46 38.48 40.35
CA GLU A 730 -9.70 38.14 41.56
C GLU A 730 -10.17 36.81 42.17
N ALA A 731 -11.47 36.51 42.09
CA ALA A 731 -12.04 35.28 42.66
C ALA A 731 -11.86 34.04 41.78
N TYR A 732 -12.05 34.17 40.46
CA TYR A 732 -12.10 33.02 39.54
C TYR A 732 -11.35 33.23 38.22
N GLY A 733 -10.55 34.29 38.09
CA GLY A 733 -9.86 34.61 36.84
C GLY A 733 -10.83 34.95 35.71
N ILE A 734 -10.50 34.54 34.50
CA ILE A 734 -11.27 34.87 33.28
C ILE A 734 -12.72 34.38 33.39
N GLY A 735 -12.94 33.19 33.96
CA GLY A 735 -14.28 32.64 34.16
C GLY A 735 -15.16 33.52 35.05
N GLY A 736 -14.58 34.18 36.05
CA GLY A 736 -15.29 35.12 36.91
C GLY A 736 -15.66 36.42 36.20
N VAL A 737 -14.81 36.90 35.30
CA VAL A 737 -15.12 38.07 34.46
C VAL A 737 -16.32 37.77 33.55
N LEU A 738 -16.30 36.62 32.85
CA LEU A 738 -17.41 36.22 31.97
C LEU A 738 -18.71 36.02 32.75
N ALA A 739 -18.65 35.41 33.94
CA ALA A 739 -19.81 35.27 34.81
C ALA A 739 -20.34 36.63 35.29
N ALA A 740 -19.46 37.57 35.63
CA ALA A 740 -19.85 38.92 36.03
C ALA A 740 -20.48 39.73 34.89
N MET A 741 -19.97 39.59 33.65
CA MET A 741 -20.56 40.18 32.45
C MET A 741 -21.99 39.72 32.20
N LEU A 742 -22.29 38.45 32.51
CA LEU A 742 -23.58 37.82 32.30
C LEU A 742 -24.49 37.84 33.54
N SER A 743 -24.06 38.45 34.63
CA SER A 743 -24.77 38.42 35.91
C SER A 743 -26.20 38.99 35.85
N SER A 744 -26.42 40.01 35.01
CA SER A 744 -27.73 40.63 34.79
C SER A 744 -28.76 39.70 34.12
N ALA A 745 -28.30 38.62 33.46
CA ALA A 745 -29.15 37.60 32.86
C ALA A 745 -29.49 36.45 33.84
N GLY A 746 -29.08 36.52 35.10
CA GLY A 746 -29.42 35.56 36.15
C GLY A 746 -29.03 34.11 35.80
N GLY A 747 -29.96 33.17 35.97
CA GLY A 747 -29.73 31.74 35.69
C GLY A 747 -29.40 31.45 34.23
N PHE A 748 -29.93 32.22 33.29
CA PHE A 748 -29.60 32.08 31.86
C PHE A 748 -28.14 32.49 31.59
N GLY A 749 -27.65 33.54 32.26
CA GLY A 749 -26.24 33.94 32.18
C GLY A 749 -25.29 32.81 32.60
N LYS A 750 -25.63 32.07 33.67
CA LYS A 750 -24.85 30.89 34.10
C LYS A 750 -24.82 29.80 33.03
N PHE A 751 -25.95 29.53 32.37
CA PHE A 751 -26.01 28.58 31.26
C PHE A 751 -25.13 29.00 30.08
N VAL A 752 -25.11 30.30 29.74
CA VAL A 752 -24.25 30.83 28.67
C VAL A 752 -22.76 30.62 28.99
N VAL A 753 -22.33 30.81 30.24
CA VAL A 753 -20.94 30.50 30.65
C VAL A 753 -20.63 29.00 30.57
N VAL A 754 -21.60 28.10 30.80
CA VAL A 754 -21.40 26.66 30.53
C VAL A 754 -21.10 26.44 29.05
N LEU A 755 -21.88 27.04 28.15
CA LEU A 755 -21.66 26.91 26.71
C LEU A 755 -20.29 27.46 26.29
N GLN A 756 -19.84 28.56 26.91
CA GLN A 756 -18.50 29.11 26.70
C GLN A 756 -17.39 28.22 27.26
N SER A 757 -17.64 27.50 28.34
CA SER A 757 -16.70 26.51 28.85
C SER A 757 -16.62 25.29 27.94
N LEU A 758 -17.73 24.87 27.32
CA LEU A 758 -17.78 23.73 26.41
C LEU A 758 -17.30 24.07 25.00
N SER A 759 -17.34 25.34 24.58
CA SER A 759 -16.80 25.75 23.27
C SER A 759 -15.29 25.51 23.16
N LEU A 760 -14.59 25.51 24.30
CA LEU A 760 -13.18 25.18 24.41
C LEU A 760 -12.85 23.75 23.94
N LEU A 761 -13.83 22.85 23.93
CA LEU A 761 -13.68 21.48 23.47
C LEU A 761 -13.31 21.38 21.99
N GLY A 762 -13.65 22.36 21.15
CA GLY A 762 -13.23 22.32 19.73
C GLY A 762 -11.70 22.28 19.60
N ASN A 763 -11.03 23.21 20.29
CA ASN A 763 -9.57 23.27 20.24
C ASN A 763 -8.92 22.07 20.96
N THR A 764 -9.44 21.64 22.11
CA THR A 764 -8.80 20.56 22.89
C THR A 764 -9.02 19.18 22.27
N CYS A 765 -10.21 18.87 21.76
CA CYS A 765 -10.47 17.57 21.12
C CYS A 765 -9.61 17.38 19.88
N SER A 766 -9.53 18.40 19.01
CA SER A 766 -8.70 18.39 17.81
C SER A 766 -7.21 18.24 18.14
N SER A 767 -6.74 18.94 19.19
CA SER A 767 -5.35 18.87 19.62
C SER A 767 -5.00 17.53 20.29
N PHE A 768 -5.89 16.98 21.14
CA PHE A 768 -5.70 15.67 21.76
C PHE A 768 -5.57 14.59 20.70
N TYR A 769 -6.41 14.65 19.66
CA TYR A 769 -6.33 13.73 18.53
C TYR A 769 -4.98 13.84 17.79
N ALA A 770 -4.58 15.06 17.39
CA ALA A 770 -3.35 15.30 16.63
C ALA A 770 -2.06 14.99 17.41
N VAL A 771 -2.06 15.18 18.74
CA VAL A 771 -0.93 14.85 19.61
C VAL A 771 -0.59 13.35 19.55
N THR A 772 -1.58 12.47 19.36
CA THR A 772 -1.33 11.02 19.28
C THR A 772 -0.43 10.63 18.10
N LEU A 773 -0.55 11.30 16.94
CA LEU A 773 0.33 11.07 15.80
C LEU A 773 1.76 11.56 16.09
N ASN A 774 1.90 12.67 16.82
CA ASN A 774 3.20 13.18 17.22
C ASN A 774 3.94 12.19 18.13
N PHE A 775 3.25 11.52 19.05
CA PHE A 775 3.84 10.43 19.83
C PHE A 775 4.34 9.28 18.95
N GLN A 776 3.58 8.90 17.93
CA GLN A 776 4.02 7.85 16.98
C GLN A 776 5.23 8.29 16.14
N ALA A 777 5.36 9.59 15.85
CA ALA A 777 6.48 10.16 15.10
C ALA A 777 7.80 10.28 15.91
N LEU A 778 7.75 10.16 17.25
CA LEU A 778 8.96 10.25 18.09
C LEU A 778 9.97 9.12 17.82
N ALA A 779 9.48 7.90 17.61
CA ALA A 779 10.32 6.73 17.38
C ALA A 779 9.54 5.65 16.63
N PRO A 780 10.19 4.89 15.72
CA PRO A 780 9.53 3.83 14.96
C PRO A 780 8.81 2.78 15.82
N MET A 781 9.31 2.52 17.04
CA MET A 781 8.68 1.59 17.97
C MET A 781 7.27 2.02 18.43
N PHE A 782 6.97 3.32 18.44
CA PHE A 782 5.68 3.85 18.87
C PHE A 782 4.58 3.71 17.81
N LEU A 783 4.92 3.44 16.55
CA LEU A 783 3.93 3.09 15.51
C LEU A 783 3.15 1.81 15.85
N ARG A 784 3.73 0.93 16.68
CA ARG A 784 3.06 -0.31 17.15
C ARG A 784 2.02 -0.03 18.25
N VAL A 785 2.03 1.16 18.84
CA VAL A 785 1.12 1.54 19.92
C VAL A 785 -0.10 2.24 19.30
N PRO A 786 -1.33 1.75 19.54
CA PRO A 786 -2.54 2.40 19.06
C PRO A 786 -2.66 3.85 19.53
N ARG A 787 -3.10 4.75 18.63
CA ARG A 787 -3.20 6.20 18.88
C ARG A 787 -3.96 6.55 20.16
N TYR A 788 -5.03 5.85 20.47
CA TYR A 788 -5.87 6.14 21.65
C TYR A 788 -5.13 6.00 22.99
N ILE A 789 -4.08 5.15 23.06
CA ILE A 789 -3.24 5.01 24.26
C ILE A 789 -2.51 6.33 24.53
N PHE A 790 -1.99 6.97 23.48
CA PHE A 790 -1.32 8.26 23.61
C PHE A 790 -2.27 9.39 24.00
N ALA A 791 -3.56 9.31 23.65
CA ALA A 791 -4.57 10.27 24.11
C ALA A 791 -4.76 10.18 25.64
N VAL A 792 -4.76 8.96 26.20
CA VAL A 792 -4.82 8.75 27.66
C VAL A 792 -3.56 9.29 28.33
N VAL A 793 -2.39 8.98 27.77
CA VAL A 793 -1.09 9.44 28.30
C VAL A 793 -1.02 10.98 28.34
N VAL A 794 -1.36 11.66 27.24
CA VAL A 794 -1.33 13.13 27.23
C VAL A 794 -2.35 13.73 28.21
N THR A 795 -3.53 13.13 28.34
CA THR A 795 -4.54 13.57 29.32
C THR A 795 -4.02 13.46 30.76
N ALA A 796 -3.36 12.35 31.08
CA ALA A 796 -2.73 12.13 32.38
C ALA A 796 -1.60 13.13 32.70
N ILE A 797 -0.95 13.68 31.67
CA ILE A 797 0.07 14.74 31.81
C ILE A 797 -0.60 16.12 31.96
N ILE A 798 -1.63 16.42 31.15
CA ILE A 798 -2.27 17.75 31.12
C ILE A 798 -2.92 18.08 32.47
N ILE A 799 -3.64 17.14 33.09
CA ILE A 799 -4.37 17.39 34.34
C ILE A 799 -3.47 17.94 35.46
N PRO A 800 -2.38 17.26 35.88
CA PRO A 800 -1.53 17.76 36.96
C PRO A 800 -0.82 19.06 36.58
N VAL A 801 -0.39 19.22 35.32
CA VAL A 801 0.28 20.45 34.86
C VAL A 801 -0.69 21.63 34.86
N ALA A 802 -1.95 21.45 34.45
CA ALA A 802 -3.00 22.47 34.50
C ALA A 802 -3.35 22.88 35.93
N ILE A 803 -3.43 21.93 36.86
CA ILE A 803 -3.66 22.23 38.28
C ILE A 803 -2.51 23.09 38.85
N TYR A 804 -1.28 22.82 38.44
CA TYR A 804 -0.13 23.64 38.84
C TYR A 804 -0.17 25.02 38.20
N ALA A 805 -0.36 25.10 36.88
CA ALA A 805 -0.39 26.34 36.11
C ALA A 805 -1.53 27.28 36.53
N TYR A 806 -2.63 26.75 37.06
CA TYR A 806 -3.74 27.55 37.56
C TYR A 806 -3.34 28.52 38.70
N ARG A 807 -2.35 28.17 39.52
CA ARG A 807 -1.94 28.98 40.69
C ARG A 807 -1.47 30.38 40.31
N ASP A 808 -0.68 30.45 39.24
CA ASP A 808 -0.10 31.68 38.69
C ASP A 808 -0.45 31.75 37.19
N PHE A 809 -1.75 31.71 36.89
CA PHE A 809 -2.25 31.50 35.51
C PHE A 809 -1.71 32.53 34.51
N TYR A 810 -1.73 33.83 34.84
CA TYR A 810 -1.31 34.89 33.92
C TYR A 810 0.20 34.82 33.62
N THR A 811 1.04 34.64 34.63
CA THR A 811 2.49 34.43 34.48
C THR A 811 2.79 33.15 33.71
N SER A 812 2.09 32.06 34.01
CA SER A 812 2.24 30.77 33.30
C SER A 812 1.86 30.90 31.82
N LEU A 813 0.79 31.63 31.52
CA LEU A 813 0.32 31.91 30.17
C LEU A 813 1.34 32.75 29.40
N SER A 814 1.82 33.85 29.99
CA SER A 814 2.82 34.73 29.34
C SER A 814 4.10 33.97 29.00
N ASN A 815 4.69 33.29 29.99
CA ASN A 815 5.94 32.55 29.82
C ASN A 815 5.81 31.42 28.79
N PHE A 816 4.66 30.73 28.76
CA PHE A 816 4.39 29.70 27.78
C PHE A 816 4.30 30.28 26.36
N MET A 817 3.49 31.32 26.16
CA MET A 817 3.26 31.96 24.87
C MET A 817 4.56 32.49 24.24
N SER A 818 5.47 33.01 25.06
CA SER A 818 6.76 33.48 24.57
C SER A 818 7.72 32.35 24.22
N LEU A 819 7.83 31.31 25.04
CA LEU A 819 8.74 30.19 24.74
C LEU A 819 8.36 29.45 23.46
N ILE A 820 7.06 29.27 23.20
CA ILE A 820 6.58 28.65 21.96
C ILE A 820 6.80 29.54 20.73
N SER A 821 6.77 30.86 20.90
CA SER A 821 6.85 31.82 19.79
C SER A 821 8.22 31.76 19.12
N TYR A 822 9.30 31.71 19.89
CA TYR A 822 10.67 31.77 19.37
C TYR A 822 11.06 30.52 18.57
N TRP A 823 10.67 29.33 19.04
CA TRP A 823 10.95 28.10 18.28
C TRP A 823 10.06 28.00 17.04
N SER A 824 8.77 28.35 17.16
CA SER A 824 7.81 28.32 16.04
C SER A 824 8.23 29.31 14.94
N ALA A 825 8.71 30.50 15.32
CA ALA A 825 9.30 31.48 14.41
C ALA A 825 10.49 30.90 13.65
N SER A 826 11.41 30.26 14.39
CA SER A 826 12.58 29.63 13.79
C SER A 826 12.18 28.53 12.80
N PHE A 827 11.22 27.67 13.15
CA PHE A 827 10.68 26.61 12.32
C PHE A 827 10.05 27.15 11.03
N VAL A 828 9.14 28.14 11.15
CA VAL A 828 8.49 28.74 9.98
C VAL A 828 9.51 29.45 9.09
N GLY A 829 10.47 30.19 9.66
CA GLY A 829 11.55 30.83 8.90
C GLY A 829 12.33 29.83 8.05
N ILE A 830 12.68 28.67 8.63
CA ILE A 830 13.38 27.58 7.92
C ILE A 830 12.50 26.97 6.83
N VAL A 831 11.25 26.62 7.12
CA VAL A 831 10.34 25.99 6.16
C VAL A 831 10.05 26.91 4.99
N ILE A 832 9.82 28.21 5.24
CA ILE A 832 9.64 29.22 4.20
C ILE A 832 10.92 29.38 3.38
N ALA A 833 12.09 29.47 4.03
CA ALA A 833 13.36 29.59 3.31
C ALA A 833 13.64 28.36 2.43
N ASP A 834 13.38 27.15 2.91
CA ASP A 834 13.50 25.93 2.10
C ASP A 834 12.55 25.97 0.91
N HIS A 835 11.27 26.27 1.13
CA HIS A 835 10.27 26.30 0.08
C HIS A 835 10.56 27.39 -0.97
N VAL A 836 10.81 28.62 -0.52
CA VAL A 836 10.92 29.80 -1.39
C VAL A 836 12.31 29.88 -2.04
N VAL A 837 13.39 29.69 -1.27
CA VAL A 837 14.76 29.91 -1.76
C VAL A 837 15.37 28.62 -2.33
N ILE A 838 15.33 27.53 -1.57
CA ILE A 838 15.99 26.27 -1.97
C ILE A 838 15.17 25.54 -3.04
N ARG A 839 13.84 25.51 -2.89
CA ARG A 839 12.91 24.79 -3.76
C ARG A 839 12.22 25.66 -4.80
N ARG A 840 12.30 26.99 -4.68
CA ARG A 840 11.77 27.97 -5.65
C ARG A 840 10.26 27.91 -5.83
N CYS A 841 9.53 27.77 -4.72
CA CYS A 841 8.06 27.69 -4.67
C CYS A 841 7.47 26.52 -5.47
N ARG A 842 8.25 25.44 -5.65
CA ARG A 842 7.85 24.26 -6.42
C ARG A 842 7.40 23.14 -5.51
N PHE A 843 6.10 22.88 -5.48
CA PHE A 843 5.53 21.76 -4.73
C PHE A 843 5.95 20.40 -5.31
N ASP A 844 6.21 20.32 -6.62
CA ASP A 844 6.78 19.15 -7.31
C ASP A 844 8.20 18.78 -6.85
N SER A 845 8.90 19.69 -6.16
CA SER A 845 10.23 19.39 -5.62
C SER A 845 10.19 18.51 -4.36
N TYR A 846 9.04 18.39 -3.70
CA TYR A 846 8.86 17.47 -2.58
C TYR A 846 8.58 16.08 -3.14
N ASP A 847 9.59 15.22 -3.08
CA ASP A 847 9.41 13.83 -3.45
C ASP A 847 8.71 13.09 -2.31
N LEU A 848 7.43 12.81 -2.53
CA LEU A 848 6.60 12.08 -1.57
C LEU A 848 6.91 10.59 -1.54
N SER A 849 7.60 10.02 -2.54
CA SER A 849 7.90 8.59 -2.57
C SER A 849 9.00 8.20 -1.57
N ILE A 850 9.89 9.14 -1.26
CA ILE A 850 11.04 8.95 -0.36
C ILE A 850 10.73 9.38 1.09
N TRP A 851 9.47 9.69 1.40
CA TRP A 851 9.04 10.22 2.70
C TRP A 851 9.45 9.33 3.88
N ASN A 852 9.58 8.03 3.60
CA ASN A 852 9.99 7.02 4.54
C ASN A 852 11.41 6.47 4.24
N ASN A 853 12.26 7.20 3.54
CA ASN A 853 13.61 6.74 3.24
C ASN A 853 14.64 7.67 3.89
N ALA A 854 15.16 7.27 5.06
CA ALA A 854 16.23 8.03 5.73
C ALA A 854 17.51 8.16 4.87
N ASN A 855 17.69 7.27 3.88
CA ASN A 855 18.77 7.31 2.90
C ASN A 855 18.40 8.01 1.57
N GLU A 856 17.15 8.45 1.41
CA GLU A 856 16.59 9.47 0.47
C GLU A 856 16.55 10.94 1.01
N LEU A 857 16.06 11.12 2.24
CA LEU A 857 15.75 12.42 2.86
C LEU A 857 16.95 13.34 3.20
N PRO A 858 16.77 14.66 3.24
CA PRO A 858 17.77 15.57 3.81
C PRO A 858 18.17 15.17 5.25
N LEU A 859 19.46 15.28 5.59
CA LEU A 859 19.98 14.93 6.93
C LEU A 859 19.34 15.76 8.05
N GLY A 860 18.87 16.97 7.73
CA GLY A 860 18.22 17.88 8.67
C GLY A 860 19.18 18.64 9.57
N VAL A 861 20.50 18.44 9.41
CA VAL A 861 21.55 19.12 10.18
C VAL A 861 21.51 20.62 9.90
N ALA A 862 21.31 21.02 8.64
CA ALA A 862 21.18 22.43 8.28
C ALA A 862 20.00 23.10 9.00
N ALA A 863 18.85 22.44 9.07
CA ALA A 863 17.66 22.96 9.74
C ALA A 863 17.89 23.11 11.25
N ILE A 864 18.41 22.06 11.90
CA ILE A 864 18.68 22.06 13.34
C ILE A 864 19.74 23.11 13.69
N ALA A 865 20.86 23.14 12.96
CA ALA A 865 21.93 24.10 13.20
C ALA A 865 21.45 25.54 13.03
N SER A 866 20.65 25.82 12.00
CA SER A 866 20.09 27.17 11.79
C SER A 866 19.15 27.60 12.91
N GLY A 867 18.31 26.68 13.38
CA GLY A 867 17.42 26.90 14.51
C GLY A 867 18.17 27.09 15.82
N VAL A 868 19.30 26.41 16.05
CA VAL A 868 20.09 26.56 17.29
C VAL A 868 20.96 27.82 17.24
N LEU A 869 21.62 28.09 16.11
CA LEU A 869 22.51 29.24 15.96
C LEU A 869 21.77 30.57 16.05
N SER A 870 20.50 30.64 15.60
CA SER A 870 19.69 31.85 15.75
C SER A 870 19.51 32.25 17.22
N PHE A 871 19.45 31.28 18.14
CA PHE A 871 19.22 31.55 19.56
C PHE A 871 20.35 32.33 20.25
N GLY A 872 21.55 32.36 19.67
CA GLY A 872 22.63 33.23 20.13
C GLY A 872 22.27 34.71 20.13
N LEU A 873 21.43 35.16 19.18
CA LEU A 873 20.94 36.55 19.13
C LEU A 873 19.46 36.67 19.52
N VAL A 874 18.66 35.60 19.48
CA VAL A 874 17.30 35.62 20.04
C VAL A 874 17.35 35.90 21.54
N VAL A 875 18.16 35.17 22.31
CA VAL A 875 18.17 35.29 23.78
C VAL A 875 18.46 36.74 24.24
N PRO A 876 19.44 37.49 23.70
CA PRO A 876 19.63 38.90 24.05
C PRO A 876 18.46 39.86 23.70
N CYS A 877 17.57 39.45 22.79
CA CYS A 877 16.45 40.22 22.25
C CYS A 877 15.09 39.90 22.89
N VAL A 878 15.05 38.93 23.81
CA VAL A 878 13.86 38.48 24.54
C VAL A 878 13.60 39.36 25.77
N ARG A 879 12.34 39.70 26.02
CA ARG A 879 11.86 40.43 27.21
C ARG A 879 10.66 39.71 27.82
N GLU A 880 10.94 38.89 28.82
CA GLU A 880 9.98 38.13 29.62
C GLU A 880 9.97 38.55 31.08
N GLU A 881 8.94 38.12 31.83
CA GLU A 881 8.83 38.38 33.27
C GLU A 881 10.05 37.87 34.05
N TRP A 882 10.64 36.74 33.63
CA TRP A 882 11.77 36.10 34.30
C TRP A 882 13.13 36.53 33.74
N TYR A 883 13.18 37.20 32.58
CA TYR A 883 14.44 37.58 31.94
C TYR A 883 14.25 38.71 30.93
N THR A 884 15.04 39.77 31.06
CA THR A 884 15.13 40.84 30.06
C THR A 884 16.54 40.89 29.50
N GLY A 885 16.66 40.62 28.19
CA GLY A 885 17.92 40.68 27.49
C GLY A 885 18.47 42.11 27.31
N PRO A 886 19.79 42.27 27.14
CA PRO A 886 20.43 43.58 27.04
C PRO A 886 19.96 44.38 25.80
N ILE A 887 19.63 43.71 24.69
CA ILE A 887 19.07 44.38 23.50
C ILE A 887 17.59 44.67 23.76
N ALA A 888 16.88 43.67 24.27
CA ALA A 888 15.46 43.76 24.60
C ALA A 888 15.15 44.93 25.52
N SER A 889 16.05 45.28 26.46
CA SER A 889 15.91 46.44 27.36
C SER A 889 15.69 47.78 26.62
N LYS A 890 16.18 47.90 25.38
CA LYS A 890 16.05 49.10 24.56
C LYS A 890 14.99 48.97 23.47
N THR A 891 14.81 47.78 22.90
CA THR A 891 14.01 47.57 21.68
C THR A 891 12.58 47.11 21.93
N GLY A 892 12.28 46.54 23.10
CA GLY A 892 11.12 45.65 23.23
C GLY A 892 11.52 44.20 23.02
N ASP A 893 10.57 43.28 23.23
CA ASP A 893 10.76 41.91 22.77
C ASP A 893 10.71 41.89 21.23
N ILE A 894 11.85 41.56 20.62
CA ILE A 894 11.95 41.32 19.17
C ILE A 894 12.48 39.90 18.90
N GLY A 895 12.39 39.01 19.88
CA GLY A 895 12.94 37.67 19.83
C GLY A 895 12.34 36.84 18.69
N PHE A 896 11.06 37.04 18.40
CA PHE A 896 10.36 36.36 17.31
C PHE A 896 10.89 36.76 15.93
N GLU A 897 10.99 38.06 15.65
CA GLU A 897 11.46 38.59 14.36
C GLU A 897 12.91 38.19 14.10
N ILE A 898 13.72 38.22 15.15
CA ILE A 898 15.12 37.77 15.10
C ILE A 898 15.19 36.26 14.89
N ALA A 899 14.35 35.46 15.57
CA ALA A 899 14.30 34.02 15.39
C ALA A 899 13.92 33.63 13.95
N PHE A 900 12.84 34.21 13.41
CA PHE A 900 12.38 33.98 12.04
C PHE A 900 13.43 34.37 11.00
N THR A 901 14.00 35.58 11.14
CA THR A 901 14.90 36.13 10.14
C THR A 901 16.26 35.44 10.16
N LEU A 902 16.85 35.25 11.35
CA LEU A 902 18.17 34.63 11.46
C LEU A 902 18.14 33.14 11.13
N SER A 903 17.10 32.40 11.53
CA SER A 903 16.99 30.99 11.17
C SER A 903 16.89 30.83 9.65
N ALA A 904 16.10 31.67 8.97
CA ALA A 904 15.97 31.68 7.52
C ALA A 904 17.30 32.04 6.82
N LEU A 905 17.99 33.09 7.29
CA LEU A 905 19.27 33.54 6.73
C LEU A 905 20.39 32.53 6.94
N ALA A 906 20.44 31.86 8.10
CA ALA A 906 21.42 30.82 8.39
C ALA A 906 21.12 29.53 7.60
N TYR A 907 19.84 29.22 7.37
CA TYR A 907 19.41 28.00 6.70
C TYR A 907 19.89 27.90 5.27
N VAL A 908 19.76 28.97 4.48
CA VAL A 908 20.13 28.94 3.07
C VAL A 908 21.58 28.49 2.83
N PRO A 909 22.62 29.13 3.41
CA PRO A 909 24.00 28.69 3.20
C PRO A 909 24.28 27.31 3.81
N LEU A 910 23.71 27.00 4.99
CA LEU A 910 23.90 25.69 5.62
C LEU A 910 23.26 24.56 4.82
N ARG A 911 22.09 24.79 4.22
CA ARG A 911 21.40 23.80 3.38
C ARG A 911 22.11 23.60 2.05
N LEU A 912 22.66 24.65 1.46
CA LEU A 912 23.50 24.53 0.26
C LEU A 912 24.78 23.74 0.55
N LEU A 913 25.40 23.95 1.72
CA LEU A 913 26.56 23.20 2.17
C LEU A 913 26.19 21.73 2.45
N GLU A 914 25.09 21.48 3.15
CA GLU A 914 24.56 20.13 3.41
C GLU A 914 24.37 19.38 2.10
N LYS A 915 23.64 19.95 1.14
CA LYS A 915 23.45 19.37 -0.21
C LYS A 915 24.77 19.07 -0.91
N LYS A 916 25.77 19.96 -0.78
CA LYS A 916 27.09 19.77 -1.41
C LYS A 916 27.87 18.61 -0.79
N LEU A 917 27.73 18.39 0.52
CA LEU A 917 28.47 17.36 1.25
C LEU A 917 27.78 16.00 1.25
N SER A 918 26.44 15.97 1.37
CA SER A 918 25.64 14.74 1.45
C SER A 918 25.11 14.27 0.11
N GLY A 919 25.07 15.14 -0.91
CA GLY A 919 24.36 14.90 -2.16
C GLY A 919 22.83 15.00 -2.05
N ARG A 920 22.28 15.33 -0.87
CA ARG A 920 20.84 15.24 -0.52
C ARG A 920 20.31 16.45 0.24
#